data_AF-A0AAU4N878-F1
#
_entry.id   AF-A0AAU4N878-F1
#
_cell.length_a   1.000
_cell.length_b   1.000
_cell.length_c   1.000
_cell.angle_alpha   90.00
_cell.angle_beta   90.00
_cell.angle_gamma   90.00
#
_symmetry.space_group_name_H-M   'P 1'
#
loop_
_entity.id
_entity.type
_entity.pdbx_description
1 polymer ?
#
loop_
_entity_poly.entity_id
_entity_poly.type
_entity_poly.pdbx_seq_one_letter_code
_entity_poly.pdbx_strand_id
1 'polypeptide(L)'
;MHLDRAQEACCHANCPCFQRYTRWWGQPAEPAPASPFPGGSVRSLSPRPWRSLHGWALALLCVLALLLTTTGPAAAQDEAAEPAAAHGLKGDYYLQSAPGAFDFGTLKTTAVDPSLDFNDLEPRLRARTGQADDASVRWTGRITPEKTGDHVFSITGDNGFRLWIDGSLVIDHWVDDWDREQNSQPVALDAGRAYDIKVEYFEHFGGSNLHLRWTPPGDEKQAVPQSAFTLPDGFDYDGPTAVAVEKTGRTLTLDLAEPLAAPPAGLDEHLNIEIGGTEWPRGAARLDPADPKRLIVPLDEPVVGGHGGSADVRYDGQGGLTRADGKAVAAFWTSGPINSTYQLKTPWASQVGPDNALPEYPRPQMTRKDWQNLNGRWQFAGAEAGELPPFGKQLRERILVPYPVESQLSGIQRHEDRMWYRRTFTVPQNWQVGDGRRLQLNFDAVDWQTTVYVNGKKLADHKGGYDRFSVDVTDALKGRGPQELIVGVYDPTDAAGGENPPMGKQRLDPSGIFYTSSSGIWQTVWMEPVAADRATDVKTTPDVTGEKVAVEVRGTRAGVPVTAVAYDGRREVGRARGTTGKPLTVPVPDPHLWSPDDPHLYRLEVSVGRDRVGSYFGMRSVEVATVDGKQRTLLNGKPVYSMATLDQGFWPDGLHTAPTDQALAYDLKMHKAMGYNSVRKHIKVEPDRWFYWADKLGLLVWQDMPSMPRTPQGAARTQFELELKRMIEQHDSHPSVIMWVTFNEGWGQYDQARIADYAKSLDPTRLVNNMSGVNCCGAVDGGNGDIADAHGYPSALLPAPDGKRALVSGEYGGLGLAVPGHSFPVQHTYVGVEKDKYTDVYIDRLNEVGQLAACKGGNGAVYTQITDVEGELNGLITYDRKVVKSDVGRLKAAHEALIKGAENGTLTCTAP
;
A
#
# COMPACT_ATOMS: atom_id res chain seq x y z
N MET A 1 -48.09 14.11 -26.39
CA MET A 1 -48.62 13.97 -25.03
C MET A 1 -48.81 12.49 -24.75
N HIS A 2 -48.32 12.07 -23.58
CA HIS A 2 -48.25 10.69 -23.04
C HIS A 2 -47.05 9.84 -23.49
N LEU A 3 -45.91 10.19 -22.90
CA LEU A 3 -44.79 9.33 -22.54
C LEU A 3 -44.37 9.79 -21.14
N ASP A 4 -44.62 8.99 -20.12
CA ASP A 4 -43.80 8.92 -18.89
C ASP A 4 -44.38 7.88 -17.90
N ARG A 5 -43.47 7.23 -17.18
CA ARG A 5 -43.64 6.16 -16.16
C ARG A 5 -43.53 4.71 -16.65
N ALA A 6 -42.29 4.31 -16.97
CA ALA A 6 -41.83 2.93 -16.79
C ALA A 6 -40.29 2.83 -16.67
N GLN A 7 -39.63 3.80 -16.02
CA GLN A 7 -38.15 3.84 -15.95
C GLN A 7 -37.59 4.16 -14.54
N GLU A 8 -38.38 3.93 -13.47
CA GLU A 8 -37.99 4.28 -12.09
C GLU A 8 -37.87 3.09 -11.11
N ALA A 9 -37.90 1.84 -11.57
CA ALA A 9 -37.96 0.67 -10.68
C ALA A 9 -36.77 -0.32 -10.75
N CYS A 10 -35.62 0.04 -11.35
CA CYS A 10 -34.46 -0.87 -11.43
C CYS A 10 -33.12 -0.28 -10.97
N CYS A 11 -33.10 0.89 -10.32
CA CYS A 11 -31.85 1.55 -9.90
C CYS A 11 -31.52 1.46 -8.39
N HIS A 12 -32.15 0.56 -7.64
CA HIS A 12 -31.88 0.38 -6.19
C HIS A 12 -31.66 -1.08 -5.79
N ALA A 13 -30.75 -1.77 -6.46
CA ALA A 13 -30.17 -3.02 -5.95
C ALA A 13 -28.69 -2.77 -5.62
N ASN A 14 -28.40 -2.62 -4.33
CA ASN A 14 -27.08 -2.34 -3.77
C ASN A 14 -26.13 -3.52 -3.98
N CYS A 15 -24.92 -3.24 -4.50
CA CYS A 15 -23.76 -4.12 -4.40
C CYS A 15 -23.30 -4.24 -2.93
N PRO A 16 -23.18 -5.43 -2.31
CA PRO A 16 -22.91 -5.54 -0.87
C PRO A 16 -21.43 -5.43 -0.44
N CYS A 17 -20.47 -5.13 -1.32
CA CYS A 17 -19.04 -5.18 -0.95
C CYS A 17 -18.36 -3.82 -0.70
N PHE A 18 -19.04 -2.69 -0.82
CA PHE A 18 -18.38 -1.37 -0.79
C PHE A 18 -18.85 -0.40 0.31
N GLN A 19 -19.85 -0.77 1.13
CA GLN A 19 -20.34 0.11 2.21
C GLN A 19 -19.57 0.00 3.53
N ARG A 20 -18.57 -0.89 3.66
CA ARG A 20 -17.87 -1.16 4.94
C ARG A 20 -16.86 -0.11 5.41
N TYR A 21 -16.64 1.01 4.70
CA TYR A 21 -15.57 1.97 5.05
C TYR A 21 -15.97 3.46 5.13
N THR A 22 -17.25 3.81 5.19
CA THR A 22 -17.67 5.24 5.27
C THR A 22 -18.10 5.75 6.66
N ARG A 23 -17.97 4.99 7.75
CA ARG A 23 -18.39 5.46 9.09
C ARG A 23 -17.27 5.49 10.13
N TRP A 24 -16.28 6.34 9.90
CA TRP A 24 -15.47 6.98 10.95
C TRP A 24 -15.45 8.49 10.70
N TRP A 25 -16.63 9.11 10.62
CA TRP A 25 -16.74 10.56 10.42
C TRP A 25 -17.89 11.13 11.26
N GLY A 26 -17.54 11.72 12.40
CA GLY A 26 -18.48 12.47 13.23
C GLY A 26 -19.00 13.70 12.50
N GLN A 27 -20.31 13.88 12.47
CA GLN A 27 -20.94 15.11 11.99
C GLN A 27 -20.88 16.19 13.08
N PRO A 28 -20.50 17.44 12.77
CA PRO A 28 -20.67 18.55 13.70
C PRO A 28 -22.11 19.08 13.67
N ALA A 29 -22.66 19.35 14.87
CA ALA A 29 -23.94 20.02 15.04
C ALA A 29 -23.90 21.48 14.55
N GLU A 30 -24.98 21.93 13.93
CA GLU A 30 -25.17 23.30 13.41
C GLU A 30 -25.13 24.37 14.51
N PRO A 31 -24.65 25.61 14.23
CA PRO A 31 -24.62 26.69 15.20
C PRO A 31 -25.87 27.57 15.15
N ALA A 32 -26.39 27.93 16.34
CA ALA A 32 -27.42 28.98 16.51
C ALA A 32 -26.79 30.40 16.44
N PRO A 33 -27.55 31.43 16.03
CA PRO A 33 -27.01 32.72 15.63
C PRO A 33 -26.75 33.68 16.80
N ALA A 34 -25.74 34.53 16.65
CA ALA A 34 -25.33 35.57 17.60
C ALA A 34 -25.88 36.95 17.24
N SER A 35 -26.16 37.78 18.26
CA SER A 35 -26.15 39.27 18.29
C SER A 35 -26.53 39.77 19.71
N PRO A 36 -26.24 41.03 20.12
CA PRO A 36 -24.92 41.67 20.23
C PRO A 36 -24.68 42.32 21.63
N PHE A 37 -23.42 42.76 21.85
CA PHE A 37 -22.84 43.75 22.82
C PHE A 37 -23.79 44.70 23.60
N PRO A 38 -23.40 45.29 24.78
CA PRO A 38 -22.11 45.98 24.97
C PRO A 38 -21.49 46.09 26.39
N GLY A 39 -20.19 46.47 26.41
CA GLY A 39 -19.67 47.57 27.23
C GLY A 39 -19.09 47.26 28.61
N GLY A 40 -17.84 47.68 28.85
CA GLY A 40 -17.34 47.89 30.23
C GLY A 40 -15.84 47.67 30.43
N SER A 41 -15.06 48.73 30.25
CA SER A 41 -13.65 48.87 30.66
C SER A 41 -13.44 48.80 32.19
N VAL A 42 -12.26 48.37 32.67
CA VAL A 42 -11.33 49.16 33.53
C VAL A 42 -10.28 48.30 34.31
N ARG A 43 -9.00 48.68 34.11
CA ARG A 43 -7.79 48.71 35.00
C ARG A 43 -7.01 47.46 35.46
N SER A 44 -5.77 47.41 34.94
CA SER A 44 -4.45 47.47 35.61
C SER A 44 -4.21 46.79 36.97
N LEU A 45 -3.15 45.97 37.05
CA LEU A 45 -1.87 46.34 37.69
C LEU A 45 -0.83 45.21 37.52
N SER A 46 0.41 45.63 37.27
CA SER A 46 1.63 44.81 37.19
C SER A 46 2.49 45.04 38.46
N PRO A 47 3.73 44.52 38.57
CA PRO A 47 4.10 43.37 39.42
C PRO A 47 5.14 43.77 40.49
N ARG A 48 5.70 42.80 41.25
CA ARG A 48 7.15 42.68 41.62
C ARG A 48 7.46 41.53 42.61
N PRO A 49 8.74 41.11 42.76
CA PRO A 49 9.22 39.74 43.05
C PRO A 49 9.96 39.66 44.40
N TRP A 50 10.81 38.63 44.64
CA TRP A 50 12.10 38.61 45.39
C TRP A 50 12.77 37.21 45.18
N ARG A 51 13.97 37.06 44.58
CA ARG A 51 15.37 37.11 45.11
C ARG A 51 15.65 36.08 46.23
N SER A 52 16.30 34.94 45.96
CA SER A 52 17.76 34.64 45.74
C SER A 52 18.57 34.43 47.03
N LEU A 53 19.37 33.34 47.14
CA LEU A 53 20.86 33.37 47.26
C LEU A 53 21.55 32.09 47.87
N HIS A 54 22.75 31.81 47.32
CA HIS A 54 23.94 31.02 47.78
C HIS A 54 23.84 29.48 47.91
N GLY A 55 24.79 28.62 47.51
CA GLY A 55 26.15 28.75 46.95
C GLY A 55 27.18 27.89 47.71
N TRP A 56 28.11 27.24 46.99
CA TRP A 56 29.46 26.70 47.38
C TRP A 56 29.70 25.16 47.37
N ALA A 57 30.97 24.78 47.15
CA ALA A 57 31.48 23.64 46.39
C ALA A 57 32.66 22.86 47.06
N LEU A 58 33.10 21.76 46.40
CA LEU A 58 34.45 21.11 46.34
C LEU A 58 34.95 20.07 47.40
N ALA A 59 34.98 18.78 46.97
CA ALA A 59 36.11 17.83 46.74
C ALA A 59 37.10 17.22 47.80
N LEU A 60 37.50 15.95 47.49
CA LEU A 60 38.76 15.15 47.73
C LEU A 60 38.92 14.07 48.87
N LEU A 61 38.89 12.77 48.45
CA LEU A 61 39.87 11.65 48.51
C LEU A 61 40.51 10.99 49.80
N CYS A 62 40.53 9.63 49.76
CA CYS A 62 41.51 8.60 50.29
C CYS A 62 41.45 8.14 51.78
N VAL A 63 41.73 6.90 52.25
CA VAL A 63 42.15 5.54 51.77
C VAL A 63 42.16 4.51 52.97
N LEU A 64 42.19 3.17 52.72
CA LEU A 64 42.55 1.98 53.59
C LEU A 64 41.49 1.43 54.60
N ALA A 65 41.25 0.12 54.86
CA ALA A 65 41.83 -1.17 54.47
C ALA A 65 40.95 -2.39 54.90
N LEU A 66 41.02 -3.48 54.12
CA LEU A 66 40.97 -4.94 54.43
C LEU A 66 39.82 -5.62 55.23
N LEU A 67 39.04 -6.43 54.47
CA LEU A 67 38.87 -7.90 54.51
C LEU A 67 38.11 -8.65 55.66
N LEU A 68 37.22 -9.54 55.19
CA LEU A 68 36.48 -10.68 55.80
C LEU A 68 35.14 -10.26 56.45
N THR A 69 33.97 -10.68 55.96
CA THR A 69 33.52 -12.06 55.66
C THR A 69 32.47 -12.13 54.55
N THR A 70 32.52 -13.22 53.77
CA THR A 70 31.57 -13.61 52.75
C THR A 70 30.20 -13.99 53.35
N THR A 71 29.15 -13.25 53.00
CA THR A 71 27.77 -13.76 53.03
C THR A 71 27.28 -13.78 51.59
N GLY A 72 27.14 -14.97 51.01
CA GLY A 72 26.53 -15.14 49.70
C GLY A 72 25.10 -14.60 49.70
N PRO A 73 24.57 -14.14 48.55
CA PRO A 73 23.16 -13.82 48.46
C PRO A 73 22.38 -15.11 48.78
N ALA A 74 21.46 -14.99 49.72
CA ALA A 74 20.46 -16.02 49.97
C ALA A 74 19.81 -16.36 48.63
N ALA A 75 19.78 -17.66 48.30
CA ALA A 75 18.98 -18.16 47.20
C ALA A 75 17.56 -17.63 47.40
N ALA A 76 17.13 -16.74 46.51
CA ALA A 76 15.71 -16.50 46.31
C ALA A 76 15.13 -17.86 45.95
N GLN A 77 14.31 -18.40 46.84
CA GLN A 77 13.44 -19.50 46.47
C GLN A 77 12.61 -18.98 45.31
N ASP A 78 12.69 -19.66 44.16
CA ASP A 78 11.70 -19.52 43.11
C ASP A 78 10.32 -19.61 43.79
N GLU A 79 9.59 -18.50 43.80
CA GLU A 79 8.15 -18.58 43.91
C GLU A 79 7.72 -19.47 42.74
N ALA A 80 7.21 -20.65 43.08
CA ALA A 80 6.61 -21.54 42.11
C ALA A 80 5.61 -20.71 41.31
N ALA A 81 5.89 -20.50 40.02
CA ALA A 81 4.97 -19.83 39.11
C ALA A 81 3.58 -20.45 39.30
N GLU A 82 2.57 -19.61 39.52
CA GLU A 82 1.19 -20.08 39.55
C GLU A 82 0.93 -20.90 38.29
N PRO A 83 0.17 -22.02 38.40
CA PRO A 83 -0.15 -22.82 37.22
C PRO A 83 -0.81 -21.92 36.18
N ALA A 84 -0.29 -21.92 34.95
CA ALA A 84 -0.83 -21.14 33.85
C ALA A 84 -2.33 -21.42 33.72
N ALA A 85 -3.16 -20.45 34.09
CA ALA A 85 -4.61 -20.58 34.01
C ALA A 85 -5.02 -20.55 32.53
N ALA A 86 -5.95 -21.42 32.14
CA ALA A 86 -6.54 -21.36 30.82
C ALA A 86 -7.30 -20.04 30.64
N HIS A 87 -6.82 -19.20 29.73
CA HIS A 87 -7.44 -17.93 29.40
C HIS A 87 -8.56 -18.10 28.38
N GLY A 88 -9.67 -17.39 28.57
CA GLY A 88 -10.84 -17.43 27.69
C GLY A 88 -12.15 -17.61 28.43
N LEU A 89 -13.24 -17.72 27.68
CA LEU A 89 -14.60 -17.90 28.18
C LEU A 89 -15.19 -19.22 27.68
N LYS A 90 -16.05 -19.83 28.49
CA LYS A 90 -16.87 -20.96 28.10
C LYS A 90 -17.99 -20.47 27.17
N GLY A 91 -17.91 -20.80 25.88
CA GLY A 91 -18.93 -20.55 24.88
C GLY A 91 -19.88 -21.74 24.74
N ASP A 92 -21.15 -21.55 25.07
CA ASP A 92 -22.22 -22.48 24.77
C ASP A 92 -22.90 -22.06 23.45
N TYR A 93 -22.83 -22.91 22.44
CA TYR A 93 -23.28 -22.63 21.08
C TYR A 93 -24.62 -23.31 20.79
N TYR A 94 -25.60 -22.54 20.36
CA TYR A 94 -26.99 -22.95 20.17
C TYR A 94 -27.43 -22.74 18.72
N LEU A 95 -28.35 -23.59 18.26
CA LEU A 95 -29.26 -23.23 17.18
C LEU A 95 -30.49 -22.55 17.77
N GLN A 96 -30.97 -21.50 17.11
CA GLN A 96 -32.24 -20.87 17.45
C GLN A 96 -33.41 -21.85 17.26
N SER A 97 -34.50 -21.66 17.99
CA SER A 97 -35.67 -22.56 17.94
C SER A 97 -36.42 -22.49 16.60
N ALA A 98 -36.32 -21.36 15.91
CA ALA A 98 -36.78 -21.12 14.55
C ALA A 98 -35.97 -19.96 13.94
N PRO A 99 -35.94 -19.79 12.61
CA PRO A 99 -35.30 -18.64 11.99
C PRO A 99 -35.84 -17.31 12.52
N GLY A 100 -34.93 -16.42 12.94
CA GLY A 100 -35.29 -15.13 13.53
C GLY A 100 -35.89 -15.18 14.94
N ALA A 101 -35.75 -16.29 15.67
CA ALA A 101 -36.28 -16.41 17.05
C ALA A 101 -35.40 -15.70 18.10
N PHE A 102 -34.11 -15.51 17.79
CA PHE A 102 -33.11 -14.83 18.64
C PHE A 102 -33.06 -15.38 20.07
N ASP A 103 -33.21 -16.70 20.18
CA ASP A 103 -33.25 -17.43 21.45
C ASP A 103 -32.13 -18.48 21.53
N PHE A 104 -32.08 -19.18 22.67
CA PHE A 104 -31.11 -20.25 22.94
C PHE A 104 -31.80 -21.61 22.82
N GLY A 105 -32.27 -21.94 21.61
CA GLY A 105 -33.09 -23.13 21.34
C GLY A 105 -32.42 -24.46 21.68
N THR A 106 -31.53 -24.95 20.81
CA THR A 106 -30.85 -26.24 20.99
C THR A 106 -29.35 -26.06 21.18
N LEU A 107 -28.82 -26.41 22.36
CA LEU A 107 -27.38 -26.47 22.59
C LEU A 107 -26.75 -27.53 21.69
N LYS A 108 -25.76 -27.13 20.88
CA LYS A 108 -25.04 -27.99 19.94
C LYS A 108 -23.70 -28.44 20.51
N THR A 109 -22.95 -27.52 21.09
CA THR A 109 -21.65 -27.80 21.69
C THR A 109 -21.31 -26.74 22.72
N THR A 110 -20.43 -27.11 23.64
CA THR A 110 -19.69 -26.19 24.51
C THR A 110 -18.24 -26.17 24.05
N ALA A 111 -17.62 -24.99 24.05
CA ALA A 111 -16.22 -24.80 23.69
C ALA A 111 -15.59 -23.68 24.53
N VAL A 112 -14.28 -23.51 24.39
CA VAL A 112 -13.55 -22.34 24.92
C VAL A 112 -13.28 -21.38 23.79
N ASP A 113 -13.58 -20.11 24.02
CA ASP A 113 -13.19 -19.02 23.13
C ASP A 113 -12.19 -18.10 23.87
N PRO A 114 -10.96 -17.93 23.34
CA PRO A 114 -9.88 -17.23 24.04
C PRO A 114 -10.11 -15.71 24.13
N SER A 115 -10.83 -15.13 23.17
CA SER A 115 -11.19 -13.72 23.12
C SER A 115 -12.61 -13.56 22.56
N LEU A 116 -13.17 -12.36 22.68
CA LEU A 116 -14.44 -11.97 22.05
C LEU A 116 -14.21 -10.80 21.09
N ASP A 117 -13.22 -10.93 20.21
CA ASP A 117 -12.87 -9.93 19.19
C ASP A 117 -12.73 -10.61 17.82
N PHE A 118 -13.87 -10.86 17.19
CA PHE A 118 -14.03 -11.63 15.96
C PHE A 118 -14.41 -10.72 14.80
N ASN A 119 -13.56 -10.66 13.78
CA ASN A 119 -13.87 -10.01 12.50
C ASN A 119 -14.87 -10.83 11.66
N ASP A 120 -14.88 -12.16 11.85
CA ASP A 120 -15.79 -13.12 11.23
C ASP A 120 -16.05 -14.28 12.21
N LEU A 121 -17.32 -14.53 12.53
CA LEU A 121 -17.77 -15.64 13.40
C LEU A 121 -18.26 -16.85 12.60
N GLU A 122 -18.48 -16.74 11.29
CA GLU A 122 -19.15 -17.77 10.48
C GLU A 122 -18.42 -19.12 10.54
N PRO A 123 -17.07 -19.19 10.44
CA PRO A 123 -16.37 -20.48 10.51
C PRO A 123 -16.56 -21.17 11.86
N ARG A 124 -16.59 -20.39 12.95
CA ARG A 124 -16.82 -20.90 14.31
C ARG A 124 -18.25 -21.37 14.47
N LEU A 125 -19.24 -20.57 14.06
CA LEU A 125 -20.65 -20.94 14.11
C LEU A 125 -20.90 -22.23 13.31
N ARG A 126 -20.47 -22.30 12.04
CA ARG A 126 -20.63 -23.49 11.20
C ARG A 126 -19.99 -24.74 11.83
N ALA A 127 -18.77 -24.62 12.34
CA ALA A 127 -18.08 -25.76 12.95
C ALA A 127 -18.73 -26.23 14.26
N ARG A 128 -19.36 -25.33 15.02
CA ARG A 128 -19.89 -25.61 16.36
C ARG A 128 -21.38 -25.97 16.34
N THR A 129 -22.17 -25.39 15.44
CA THR A 129 -23.62 -25.59 15.36
C THR A 129 -24.06 -26.38 14.12
N GLY A 130 -23.25 -26.37 13.05
CA GLY A 130 -23.57 -26.93 11.73
C GLY A 130 -24.02 -25.91 10.69
N GLN A 131 -24.23 -24.63 11.07
CA GLN A 131 -24.62 -23.52 10.19
C GLN A 131 -24.12 -22.18 10.74
N ALA A 132 -24.02 -21.14 9.91
CA ALA A 132 -23.63 -19.80 10.36
C ALA A 132 -24.84 -19.01 10.86
N ASP A 133 -25.90 -19.03 10.05
CA ASP A 133 -27.16 -18.33 10.29
C ASP A 133 -27.99 -18.99 11.40
N ASP A 134 -28.91 -18.23 11.99
CA ASP A 134 -29.85 -18.68 13.04
C ASP A 134 -29.15 -19.39 14.22
N ALA A 135 -28.00 -18.85 14.63
CA ALA A 135 -27.20 -19.36 15.73
C ALA A 135 -27.18 -18.37 16.90
N SER A 136 -27.00 -18.86 18.11
CA SER A 136 -26.82 -18.02 19.31
C SER A 136 -25.66 -18.54 20.14
N VAL A 137 -24.90 -17.66 20.76
CA VAL A 137 -23.78 -18.03 21.62
C VAL A 137 -23.91 -17.35 22.98
N ARG A 138 -23.63 -18.11 24.04
CA ARG A 138 -23.52 -17.58 25.39
C ARG A 138 -22.11 -17.86 25.91
N TRP A 139 -21.34 -16.81 26.12
CA TRP A 139 -20.04 -16.88 26.78
C TRP A 139 -20.17 -16.60 28.27
N THR A 140 -19.50 -17.40 29.09
CA THR A 140 -19.46 -17.27 30.55
C THR A 140 -18.05 -17.51 31.08
N GLY A 141 -17.67 -16.80 32.15
CA GLY A 141 -16.38 -16.97 32.80
C GLY A 141 -16.12 -15.84 33.79
N ARG A 142 -14.85 -15.51 33.99
CA ARG A 142 -14.43 -14.36 34.77
C ARG A 142 -13.69 -13.34 33.89
N ILE A 143 -13.74 -12.08 34.32
CA ILE A 143 -12.90 -11.00 33.82
C ILE A 143 -12.10 -10.39 34.97
N THR A 144 -10.79 -10.19 34.78
CA THR A 144 -9.88 -9.59 35.76
C THR A 144 -9.21 -8.36 35.15
N PRO A 145 -9.50 -7.13 35.62
CA PRO A 145 -8.88 -5.91 35.11
C PRO A 145 -7.48 -5.71 35.68
N GLU A 146 -6.61 -5.08 34.91
CA GLU A 146 -5.24 -4.73 35.34
C GLU A 146 -5.19 -3.41 36.12
N LYS A 147 -6.22 -2.57 36.00
CA LYS A 147 -6.30 -1.24 36.62
C LYS A 147 -7.52 -1.12 37.52
N THR A 148 -7.39 -0.35 38.59
CA THR A 148 -8.53 0.01 39.45
C THR A 148 -9.18 1.27 38.91
N GLY A 149 -10.51 1.26 38.80
CA GLY A 149 -11.34 2.41 38.47
C GLY A 149 -12.43 2.11 37.45
N ASP A 150 -13.01 3.17 36.94
CA ASP A 150 -14.11 3.17 35.98
C ASP A 150 -13.68 2.64 34.60
N HIS A 151 -14.14 1.45 34.24
CA HIS A 151 -14.00 0.89 32.90
C HIS A 151 -15.28 1.12 32.10
N VAL A 152 -15.15 1.56 30.85
CA VAL A 152 -16.29 1.63 29.91
C VAL A 152 -16.18 0.46 28.95
N PHE A 153 -17.15 -0.46 28.97
CA PHE A 153 -17.22 -1.55 28.00
C PHE A 153 -17.89 -1.08 26.72
N SER A 154 -17.49 -1.65 25.60
CA SER A 154 -18.01 -1.35 24.28
C SER A 154 -18.21 -2.65 23.49
N ILE A 155 -19.35 -2.83 22.86
CA ILE A 155 -19.58 -3.95 21.93
C ILE A 155 -20.09 -3.42 20.60
N THR A 156 -19.45 -3.88 19.53
CA THR A 156 -19.96 -3.79 18.15
C THR A 156 -20.12 -5.21 17.64
N GLY A 157 -21.22 -5.53 16.97
CA GLY A 157 -21.44 -6.86 16.40
C GLY A 157 -22.46 -6.84 15.27
N ASP A 158 -22.54 -7.95 14.56
CA ASP A 158 -23.62 -8.25 13.61
C ASP A 158 -24.82 -8.79 14.40
N ASN A 159 -26.01 -8.22 14.19
CA ASN A 159 -27.21 -8.47 14.99
C ASN A 159 -27.04 -8.19 16.51
N GLY A 160 -27.65 -9.01 17.37
CA GLY A 160 -27.87 -8.63 18.76
C GLY A 160 -26.90 -9.22 19.76
N PHE A 161 -26.57 -8.43 20.79
CA PHE A 161 -25.64 -8.79 21.86
C PHE A 161 -26.00 -8.17 23.22
N ARG A 162 -25.56 -8.81 24.30
CA ARG A 162 -25.75 -8.35 25.68
C ARG A 162 -24.53 -8.68 26.55
N LEU A 163 -24.21 -7.81 27.51
CA LEU A 163 -23.09 -7.97 28.43
C LEU A 163 -23.54 -7.83 29.88
N TRP A 164 -23.13 -8.77 30.73
CA TRP A 164 -23.27 -8.69 32.18
C TRP A 164 -21.90 -8.74 32.85
N ILE A 165 -21.70 -7.88 33.85
CA ILE A 165 -20.56 -7.91 34.78
C ILE A 165 -21.11 -8.10 36.20
N ASP A 166 -20.61 -9.11 36.91
CA ASP A 166 -21.03 -9.49 38.27
C ASP A 166 -22.57 -9.60 38.40
N GLY A 167 -23.20 -10.21 37.39
CA GLY A 167 -24.66 -10.38 37.29
C GLY A 167 -25.44 -9.13 36.88
N SER A 168 -24.81 -7.96 36.78
CA SER A 168 -25.46 -6.70 36.35
C SER A 168 -25.41 -6.54 34.83
N LEU A 169 -26.56 -6.33 34.18
CA LEU A 169 -26.65 -6.06 32.75
C LEU A 169 -26.12 -4.65 32.45
N VAL A 170 -25.00 -4.55 31.73
CA VAL A 170 -24.31 -3.28 31.45
C VAL A 170 -24.43 -2.82 30.00
N ILE A 171 -24.69 -3.75 29.06
CA ILE A 171 -25.06 -3.45 27.66
C ILE A 171 -26.23 -4.36 27.29
N ASP A 172 -27.30 -3.77 26.76
CA ASP A 172 -28.47 -4.50 26.26
C ASP A 172 -28.84 -4.04 24.85
N HIS A 173 -28.43 -4.81 23.85
CA HIS A 173 -28.69 -4.53 22.44
C HIS A 173 -29.15 -5.81 21.74
N TRP A 174 -30.32 -6.32 22.15
CA TRP A 174 -30.91 -7.53 21.58
C TRP A 174 -31.81 -7.19 20.37
N VAL A 175 -31.21 -6.63 19.32
CA VAL A 175 -31.90 -6.13 18.12
C VAL A 175 -31.25 -6.70 16.86
N ASP A 176 -32.06 -6.95 15.83
CA ASP A 176 -31.61 -7.44 14.52
C ASP A 176 -31.13 -6.28 13.64
N ASP A 177 -29.95 -5.74 13.97
CA ASP A 177 -29.22 -4.73 13.18
C ASP A 177 -27.71 -4.94 13.33
N TRP A 178 -26.89 -4.30 12.50
CA TRP A 178 -25.46 -4.61 12.43
C TRP A 178 -24.56 -3.39 12.61
N ASP A 179 -23.33 -3.66 13.08
CA ASP A 179 -22.21 -2.72 13.18
C ASP A 179 -22.53 -1.43 13.96
N ARG A 180 -23.40 -1.54 14.97
CA ARG A 180 -23.75 -0.44 15.87
C ARG A 180 -23.06 -0.59 17.22
N GLU A 181 -22.00 0.19 17.43
CA GLU A 181 -21.29 0.21 18.71
C GLU A 181 -22.20 0.68 19.86
N GLN A 182 -22.22 -0.11 20.93
CA GLN A 182 -22.89 0.21 22.19
C GLN A 182 -21.87 0.36 23.30
N ASN A 183 -22.03 1.37 24.16
CA ASN A 183 -21.16 1.61 25.29
C ASN A 183 -21.92 1.44 26.60
N SER A 184 -21.29 0.81 27.59
CA SER A 184 -21.82 0.74 28.94
C SER A 184 -21.72 2.10 29.65
N GLN A 185 -22.47 2.25 30.75
CA GLN A 185 -22.05 3.21 31.77
C GLN A 185 -20.71 2.77 32.39
N PRO A 186 -19.92 3.69 32.98
CA PRO A 186 -18.72 3.32 33.70
C PRO A 186 -18.97 2.23 34.76
N VAL A 187 -18.16 1.17 34.73
CA VAL A 187 -18.20 0.05 35.68
C VAL A 187 -16.95 0.14 36.56
N ALA A 188 -17.15 0.36 37.86
CA ALA A 188 -16.05 0.43 38.82
C ALA A 188 -15.49 -0.98 39.09
N LEU A 189 -14.24 -1.21 38.71
CA LEU A 189 -13.56 -2.48 38.92
C LEU A 189 -12.24 -2.29 39.68
N ASP A 190 -11.83 -3.31 40.44
CA ASP A 190 -10.58 -3.34 41.21
C ASP A 190 -9.53 -4.17 40.46
N ALA A 191 -8.32 -3.62 40.30
CA ALA A 191 -7.21 -4.33 39.67
C ALA A 191 -6.95 -5.69 40.34
N GLY A 192 -6.78 -6.74 39.55
CA GLY A 192 -6.48 -8.10 40.00
C GLY A 192 -7.66 -8.84 40.64
N ARG A 193 -8.84 -8.21 40.77
CA ARG A 193 -10.05 -8.89 41.24
C ARG A 193 -10.83 -9.50 40.06
N ALA A 194 -11.15 -10.78 40.15
CA ALA A 194 -11.99 -11.45 39.17
C ALA A 194 -13.48 -11.13 39.39
N TYR A 195 -14.20 -10.84 38.31
CA TYR A 195 -15.64 -10.59 38.28
C TYR A 195 -16.33 -11.57 37.32
N ASP A 196 -17.56 -11.99 37.61
CA ASP A 196 -18.30 -12.80 36.64
C ASP A 196 -18.59 -12.00 35.37
N ILE A 197 -18.35 -12.61 34.21
CA ILE A 197 -18.74 -12.05 32.93
C ILE A 197 -19.67 -13.02 32.20
N LYS A 198 -20.73 -12.47 31.61
CA LYS A 198 -21.56 -13.17 30.65
C LYS A 198 -21.75 -12.29 29.42
N VAL A 199 -21.56 -12.88 28.24
CA VAL A 199 -21.89 -12.25 26.95
C VAL A 199 -22.86 -13.15 26.22
N GLU A 200 -23.89 -12.56 25.64
CA GLU A 200 -24.85 -13.26 24.79
C GLU A 200 -24.84 -12.61 23.42
N TYR A 201 -24.97 -13.41 22.37
CA TYR A 201 -24.99 -12.99 20.97
C TYR A 201 -25.97 -13.87 20.18
N PHE A 202 -26.60 -13.31 19.15
CA PHE A 202 -27.29 -14.08 18.12
C PHE A 202 -26.87 -13.61 16.73
N GLU A 203 -26.81 -14.55 15.80
CA GLU A 203 -26.66 -14.33 14.35
C GLU A 203 -27.96 -14.74 13.66
N HIS A 204 -28.47 -13.91 12.75
CA HIS A 204 -29.67 -14.19 11.99
C HIS A 204 -29.34 -14.63 10.56
N PHE A 205 -28.80 -13.73 9.75
CA PHE A 205 -28.39 -14.00 8.37
C PHE A 205 -27.33 -13.00 7.91
N GLY A 206 -26.42 -13.46 7.06
CA GLY A 206 -25.45 -12.60 6.37
C GLY A 206 -24.03 -12.80 6.89
N GLY A 207 -23.33 -11.69 7.16
CA GLY A 207 -22.03 -11.77 7.83
C GLY A 207 -22.22 -12.03 9.32
N SER A 208 -21.14 -12.29 10.06
CA SER A 208 -21.20 -12.35 11.52
C SER A 208 -19.92 -11.77 12.10
N ASN A 209 -20.01 -10.87 13.09
CA ASN A 209 -18.86 -10.27 13.78
C ASN A 209 -19.21 -9.90 15.22
N LEU A 210 -18.21 -9.83 16.10
CA LEU A 210 -18.41 -9.38 17.49
C LEU A 210 -17.09 -8.85 18.07
N HIS A 211 -17.10 -7.62 18.56
CA HIS A 211 -15.96 -6.92 19.12
C HIS A 211 -16.26 -6.44 20.54
N LEU A 212 -15.84 -7.19 21.56
CA LEU A 212 -15.86 -6.76 22.96
C LEU A 212 -14.59 -5.98 23.30
N ARG A 213 -14.77 -4.69 23.59
CA ARG A 213 -13.72 -3.74 23.95
C ARG A 213 -13.98 -3.14 25.33
N TRP A 214 -12.94 -2.58 25.92
CA TRP A 214 -13.05 -1.74 27.10
C TRP A 214 -12.16 -0.50 26.98
N THR A 215 -12.48 0.54 27.74
CA THR A 215 -11.62 1.70 27.96
C THR A 215 -11.25 1.69 29.44
N PRO A 216 -10.04 1.24 29.81
CA PRO A 216 -9.58 1.29 31.19
C PRO A 216 -9.38 2.73 31.69
N PRO A 217 -9.32 2.94 33.02
CA PRO A 217 -9.05 4.24 33.62
C PRO A 217 -7.73 4.85 33.12
N GLY A 218 -7.83 5.96 32.39
CA GLY A 218 -6.69 6.72 31.88
C GLY A 218 -6.02 6.13 30.63
N ASP A 219 -6.62 5.11 30.01
CA ASP A 219 -6.15 4.49 28.77
C ASP A 219 -7.10 4.73 27.60
N GLU A 220 -6.69 4.29 26.40
CA GLU A 220 -7.52 4.27 25.20
C GLU A 220 -8.39 3.00 25.10
N LYS A 221 -9.43 3.08 24.27
CA LYS A 221 -10.31 1.94 23.97
C LYS A 221 -9.52 0.83 23.28
N GLN A 222 -9.60 -0.39 23.80
CA GLN A 222 -8.90 -1.56 23.26
C GLN A 222 -9.77 -2.82 23.37
N ALA A 223 -9.48 -3.83 22.56
CA ALA A 223 -10.06 -5.16 22.76
C ALA A 223 -9.75 -5.67 24.18
N VAL A 224 -10.70 -6.35 24.81
CA VAL A 224 -10.43 -6.97 26.11
C VAL A 224 -9.39 -8.07 25.88
N PRO A 225 -8.20 -7.98 26.51
CA PRO A 225 -7.13 -8.93 26.23
C PRO A 225 -7.52 -10.33 26.71
N GLN A 226 -7.09 -11.37 25.99
CA GLN A 226 -7.33 -12.77 26.38
C GLN A 226 -6.90 -13.03 27.82
N SER A 227 -5.79 -12.43 28.27
CA SER A 227 -5.27 -12.55 29.65
C SER A 227 -6.26 -12.06 30.72
N ALA A 228 -7.19 -11.17 30.38
CA ALA A 228 -8.23 -10.72 31.30
C ALA A 228 -9.32 -11.77 31.51
N PHE A 229 -9.50 -12.72 30.60
CA PHE A 229 -10.51 -13.77 30.72
C PHE A 229 -9.96 -15.02 31.40
N THR A 230 -10.76 -15.61 32.29
CA THR A 230 -10.52 -16.97 32.79
C THR A 230 -11.81 -17.78 32.74
N LEU A 231 -11.67 -19.10 32.58
CA LEU A 231 -12.79 -20.02 32.53
C LEU A 231 -13.62 -20.02 33.83
N PRO A 232 -14.91 -20.40 33.77
CA PRO A 232 -15.72 -20.58 34.97
C PRO A 232 -15.10 -21.58 35.95
N ASP A 233 -15.24 -21.32 37.25
CA ASP A 233 -14.76 -22.20 38.31
C ASP A 233 -15.29 -23.63 38.10
N GLY A 234 -14.39 -24.63 38.10
CA GLY A 234 -14.73 -26.05 37.95
C GLY A 234 -15.03 -26.53 36.53
N PHE A 235 -14.80 -25.70 35.49
CA PHE A 235 -14.87 -26.15 34.10
C PHE A 235 -13.60 -26.95 33.72
N ASP A 236 -13.77 -28.23 33.36
CA ASP A 236 -12.67 -29.12 32.96
C ASP A 236 -12.27 -28.87 31.50
N TYR A 237 -11.25 -28.04 31.31
CA TYR A 237 -10.64 -27.75 30.01
C TYR A 237 -9.24 -28.36 29.92
N ASP A 238 -8.95 -29.00 28.80
CA ASP A 238 -7.75 -29.81 28.61
C ASP A 238 -6.97 -29.49 27.34
N GLY A 239 -7.42 -28.49 26.59
CA GLY A 239 -6.71 -27.93 25.45
C GLY A 239 -5.61 -26.95 25.85
N PRO A 240 -5.00 -26.28 24.85
CA PRO A 240 -3.93 -25.32 25.09
C PRO A 240 -4.38 -24.10 25.90
N THR A 241 -3.61 -23.75 26.93
CA THR A 241 -3.75 -22.53 27.73
C THR A 241 -3.12 -21.32 27.04
N ALA A 242 -2.16 -21.54 26.14
CA ALA A 242 -1.58 -20.49 25.31
C ALA A 242 -1.14 -21.04 23.95
N VAL A 243 -1.17 -20.18 22.94
CA VAL A 243 -0.67 -20.45 21.58
C VAL A 243 0.18 -19.27 21.15
N ALA A 244 1.28 -19.51 20.46
CA ALA A 244 2.02 -18.44 19.80
C ALA A 244 2.76 -18.95 18.57
N VAL A 245 2.83 -18.10 17.53
CA VAL A 245 3.89 -18.24 16.52
C VAL A 245 5.14 -17.54 17.05
N GLU A 246 6.24 -18.29 17.12
CA GLU A 246 7.49 -17.82 17.70
C GLU A 246 8.25 -16.84 16.78
N LYS A 247 9.28 -16.20 17.35
CA LYS A 247 10.05 -15.11 16.71
C LYS A 247 10.57 -15.38 15.30
N THR A 248 10.88 -16.64 14.97
CA THR A 248 11.37 -17.01 13.63
C THR A 248 10.26 -17.11 12.59
N GLY A 249 9.00 -17.15 13.00
CA GLY A 249 7.85 -17.44 12.15
C GLY A 249 7.75 -18.90 11.71
N ARG A 250 8.68 -19.78 12.12
CA ARG A 250 8.77 -21.18 11.66
C ARG A 250 8.37 -22.20 12.73
N THR A 251 7.84 -21.72 13.84
CA THR A 251 7.51 -22.57 14.98
C THR A 251 6.26 -22.02 15.64
N LEU A 252 5.28 -22.89 15.82
CA LEU A 252 4.11 -22.64 16.63
C LEU A 252 4.23 -23.45 17.93
N THR A 253 3.93 -22.82 19.05
CA THR A 253 3.91 -23.44 20.38
C THR A 253 2.48 -23.52 20.88
N LEU A 254 2.16 -24.65 21.52
CA LEU A 254 0.93 -24.83 22.29
C LEU A 254 1.34 -25.20 23.72
N ASP A 255 1.00 -24.36 24.67
CA ASP A 255 1.21 -24.62 26.10
C ASP A 255 -0.06 -25.21 26.69
N LEU A 256 0.07 -26.25 27.53
CA LEU A 256 -1.05 -26.90 28.21
C LEU A 256 -0.91 -26.79 29.73
N ALA A 257 -2.03 -26.92 30.45
CA ALA A 257 -2.02 -26.91 31.90
C ALA A 257 -1.28 -28.13 32.49
N GLU A 258 -1.38 -29.29 31.83
CA GLU A 258 -0.86 -30.58 32.29
C GLU A 258 0.18 -31.17 31.33
N PRO A 259 1.16 -31.96 31.84
CA PRO A 259 2.14 -32.62 30.98
C PRO A 259 1.50 -33.58 29.99
N LEU A 260 2.03 -33.63 28.77
CA LEU A 260 1.60 -34.53 27.70
C LEU A 260 2.44 -35.83 27.67
N ALA A 261 1.84 -36.90 27.18
CA ALA A 261 2.58 -38.07 26.71
C ALA A 261 3.24 -37.76 25.35
N ALA A 262 4.19 -38.61 24.93
CA ALA A 262 4.81 -38.47 23.62
C ALA A 262 3.75 -38.43 22.51
N PRO A 263 3.73 -37.40 21.64
CA PRO A 263 2.75 -37.30 20.57
C PRO A 263 2.81 -38.52 19.65
N PRO A 264 1.67 -39.13 19.30
CA PRO A 264 1.66 -40.24 18.36
C PRO A 264 2.04 -39.77 16.95
N ALA A 265 2.52 -40.72 16.13
CA ALA A 265 2.72 -40.45 14.71
C ALA A 265 1.37 -40.12 14.04
N GLY A 266 1.35 -39.11 13.15
CA GLY A 266 0.15 -38.68 12.44
C GLY A 266 -0.73 -37.69 13.22
N LEU A 267 -0.34 -37.24 14.42
CA LEU A 267 -1.07 -36.18 15.14
C LEU A 267 -1.24 -34.92 14.29
N ASP A 268 -0.25 -34.60 13.45
CA ASP A 268 -0.26 -33.47 12.54
C ASP A 268 -1.40 -33.51 11.52
N GLU A 269 -1.87 -34.69 11.11
CA GLU A 269 -3.04 -34.84 10.21
C GLU A 269 -4.36 -34.41 10.88
N HIS A 270 -4.39 -34.39 12.21
CA HIS A 270 -5.53 -34.02 13.05
C HIS A 270 -5.43 -32.62 13.64
N LEU A 271 -4.29 -31.95 13.44
CA LEU A 271 -4.08 -30.54 13.76
C LEU A 271 -4.30 -29.73 12.48
N ASN A 272 -5.08 -28.67 12.52
CA ASN A 272 -5.18 -27.70 11.44
C ASN A 272 -4.72 -26.34 11.99
N ILE A 273 -3.88 -25.65 11.23
CA ILE A 273 -3.36 -24.34 11.59
C ILE A 273 -3.80 -23.40 10.49
N GLU A 274 -4.50 -22.33 10.84
CA GLU A 274 -4.92 -21.29 9.92
C GLU A 274 -4.32 -19.94 10.33
N ILE A 275 -3.80 -19.21 9.36
CA ILE A 275 -3.22 -17.88 9.57
C ILE A 275 -3.78 -16.98 8.49
N GLY A 276 -4.53 -15.94 8.90
CA GLY A 276 -5.24 -15.09 7.96
C GLY A 276 -6.30 -15.82 7.14
N GLY A 277 -6.95 -16.84 7.72
CA GLY A 277 -7.93 -17.68 7.01
C GLY A 277 -7.31 -18.64 5.98
N THR A 278 -6.00 -18.85 6.00
CA THR A 278 -5.30 -19.77 5.10
C THR A 278 -4.71 -20.94 5.87
N GLU A 279 -4.99 -22.18 5.45
CA GLU A 279 -4.33 -23.36 6.03
C GLU A 279 -2.81 -23.26 5.85
N TRP A 280 -2.10 -23.43 6.97
CA TRP A 280 -0.66 -23.32 7.04
C TRP A 280 0.00 -24.70 7.04
N PRO A 281 0.91 -24.95 6.08
CA PRO A 281 1.72 -26.17 6.05
C PRO A 281 2.57 -26.31 7.31
N ARG A 282 2.58 -27.53 7.87
CA ARG A 282 3.14 -27.84 9.18
C ARG A 282 3.85 -29.18 9.14
N GLY A 283 4.91 -29.31 9.94
CA GLY A 283 5.58 -30.56 10.20
C GLY A 283 4.99 -31.31 11.40
N ALA A 284 5.57 -32.47 11.68
CA ALA A 284 5.16 -33.31 12.82
C ALA A 284 5.31 -32.58 14.16
N ALA A 285 4.23 -32.58 14.94
CA ALA A 285 4.21 -32.03 16.30
C ALA A 285 5.07 -32.89 17.24
N ARG A 286 5.77 -32.23 18.17
CA ARG A 286 6.65 -32.89 19.15
C ARG A 286 6.62 -32.17 20.49
N LEU A 287 6.88 -32.90 21.58
CA LEU A 287 7.07 -32.26 22.88
C LEU A 287 8.33 -31.38 22.87
N ASP A 288 8.27 -30.29 23.63
CA ASP A 288 9.46 -29.55 24.00
C ASP A 288 10.31 -30.41 24.96
N PRO A 289 11.59 -30.70 24.64
CA PRO A 289 12.47 -31.44 25.54
C PRO A 289 12.69 -30.76 26.90
N ALA A 290 12.50 -29.45 26.98
CA ALA A 290 12.66 -28.67 28.20
C ALA A 290 11.37 -28.52 29.01
N ASP A 291 10.20 -28.70 28.39
CA ASP A 291 8.91 -28.54 29.03
C ASP A 291 7.88 -29.57 28.50
N PRO A 292 7.53 -30.60 29.29
CA PRO A 292 6.58 -31.62 28.87
C PRO A 292 5.13 -31.10 28.78
N LYS A 293 4.86 -29.84 29.15
CA LYS A 293 3.57 -29.17 28.96
C LYS A 293 3.45 -28.42 27.64
N ARG A 294 4.53 -28.37 26.85
CA ARG A 294 4.60 -27.60 25.61
C ARG A 294 4.70 -28.52 24.39
N LEU A 295 3.77 -28.36 23.46
CA LEU A 295 3.84 -28.95 22.13
C LEU A 295 4.45 -27.94 21.16
N ILE A 296 5.46 -28.39 20.41
CA ILE A 296 6.10 -27.63 19.34
C ILE A 296 5.62 -28.18 18.00
N VAL A 297 5.07 -27.30 17.18
CA VAL A 297 4.66 -27.59 15.81
C VAL A 297 5.56 -26.81 14.84
N PRO A 298 6.45 -27.46 14.08
CA PRO A 298 7.20 -26.80 13.02
C PRO A 298 6.24 -26.29 11.94
N LEU A 299 6.48 -25.08 11.44
CA LEU A 299 5.78 -24.54 10.26
C LEU A 299 6.72 -24.63 9.06
N ASP A 300 6.25 -25.23 7.97
CA ASP A 300 7.09 -25.43 6.77
C ASP A 300 7.39 -24.10 6.09
N GLU A 301 6.44 -23.16 6.19
CA GLU A 301 6.56 -21.80 5.70
C GLU A 301 6.62 -20.76 6.83
N PRO A 302 7.41 -19.68 6.68
CA PRO A 302 7.54 -18.66 7.70
C PRO A 302 6.34 -17.73 7.73
N VAL A 303 5.81 -17.47 8.92
CA VAL A 303 4.74 -16.49 9.12
C VAL A 303 5.32 -15.08 9.21
N VAL A 304 4.79 -14.14 8.43
CA VAL A 304 5.19 -12.72 8.49
C VAL A 304 4.69 -12.12 9.80
N GLY A 305 5.55 -11.37 10.50
CA GLY A 305 5.18 -10.69 11.75
C GLY A 305 4.98 -9.18 11.61
N GLY A 306 4.43 -8.54 12.63
CA GLY A 306 4.27 -7.08 12.69
C GLY A 306 3.11 -6.48 11.89
N HIS A 307 2.20 -7.32 11.36
CA HIS A 307 1.09 -6.90 10.50
C HIS A 307 -0.27 -7.39 11.00
N GLY A 308 -0.46 -7.45 12.32
CA GLY A 308 -1.69 -7.94 12.95
C GLY A 308 -1.95 -9.44 12.71
N GLY A 309 -3.20 -9.86 12.96
CA GLY A 309 -3.65 -11.24 12.81
C GLY A 309 -3.28 -12.16 13.98
N SER A 310 -3.74 -13.40 13.88
CA SER A 310 -3.53 -14.47 14.86
C SER A 310 -3.32 -15.81 14.14
N ALA A 311 -2.73 -16.77 14.85
CA ALA A 311 -2.70 -18.16 14.42
C ALA A 311 -3.84 -18.93 15.08
N ASP A 312 -4.80 -19.37 14.28
CA ASP A 312 -5.87 -20.26 14.69
C ASP A 312 -5.38 -21.70 14.63
N VAL A 313 -5.61 -22.46 15.70
CA VAL A 313 -5.20 -23.87 15.81
C VAL A 313 -6.38 -24.71 16.23
N ARG A 314 -6.68 -25.71 15.42
CA ARG A 314 -7.76 -26.67 15.63
C ARG A 314 -7.20 -28.08 15.78
N TYR A 315 -7.67 -28.79 16.79
CA TYR A 315 -7.49 -30.23 16.94
C TYR A 315 -8.86 -30.90 16.95
N ASP A 316 -9.03 -31.97 16.17
CA ASP A 316 -10.32 -32.65 16.01
C ASP A 316 -10.65 -33.68 17.12
N GLY A 317 -9.69 -33.95 18.03
CA GLY A 317 -9.85 -34.93 19.11
C GLY A 317 -9.53 -36.38 18.72
N GLN A 318 -9.19 -36.66 17.46
CA GLN A 318 -9.02 -38.02 16.93
C GLN A 318 -7.56 -38.44 16.72
N GLY A 319 -6.60 -37.50 16.81
CA GLY A 319 -5.17 -37.76 16.62
C GLY A 319 -4.43 -38.40 17.78
N GLY A 320 -5.12 -38.99 18.76
CA GLY A 320 -4.51 -39.76 19.85
C GLY A 320 -3.66 -38.95 20.85
N LEU A 321 -3.81 -37.63 20.88
CA LEU A 321 -3.14 -36.77 21.86
C LEU A 321 -3.61 -37.11 23.28
N THR A 322 -2.66 -37.42 24.17
CA THR A 322 -2.94 -37.80 25.56
C THR A 322 -2.04 -37.05 26.54
N ARG A 323 -2.58 -36.79 27.73
CA ARG A 323 -1.81 -36.33 28.89
C ARG A 323 -0.89 -37.45 29.40
N ALA A 324 0.11 -37.09 30.20
CA ALA A 324 1.04 -38.05 30.80
C ALA A 324 0.34 -39.06 31.73
N ASP A 325 -0.85 -38.74 32.25
CA ASP A 325 -1.70 -39.64 33.05
C ASP A 325 -2.57 -40.59 32.20
N GLY A 326 -2.47 -40.51 30.87
CA GLY A 326 -3.18 -41.35 29.92
C GLY A 326 -4.58 -40.85 29.52
N LYS A 327 -5.05 -39.71 30.05
CA LYS A 327 -6.32 -39.11 29.60
C LYS A 327 -6.17 -38.51 28.22
N ALA A 328 -7.15 -38.74 27.35
CA ALA A 328 -7.22 -38.10 26.04
C ALA A 328 -7.41 -36.58 26.19
N VAL A 329 -6.76 -35.81 25.33
CA VAL A 329 -7.04 -34.38 25.15
C VAL A 329 -8.24 -34.25 24.21
N ALA A 330 -9.26 -33.49 24.61
CA ALA A 330 -10.45 -33.27 23.80
C ALA A 330 -10.15 -32.38 22.58
N ALA A 331 -11.09 -32.35 21.63
CA ALA A 331 -11.03 -31.43 20.50
C ALA A 331 -11.00 -29.97 20.99
N PHE A 332 -10.14 -29.15 20.41
CA PHE A 332 -10.02 -27.74 20.77
C PHE A 332 -9.93 -26.86 19.54
N TRP A 333 -10.30 -25.60 19.71
CA TRP A 333 -10.03 -24.51 18.78
C TRP A 333 -9.54 -23.34 19.62
N THR A 334 -8.30 -22.95 19.42
CA THR A 334 -7.67 -21.84 20.13
C THR A 334 -6.96 -20.92 19.12
N SER A 335 -6.56 -19.75 19.57
CA SER A 335 -5.91 -18.75 18.73
C SER A 335 -4.82 -18.08 19.54
N GLY A 336 -3.73 -17.69 18.87
CA GLY A 336 -2.58 -17.09 19.54
C GLY A 336 -1.94 -15.95 18.75
N PRO A 337 -1.18 -15.06 19.42
CA PRO A 337 -0.45 -14.00 18.76
C PRO A 337 0.63 -14.54 17.81
N ILE A 338 0.97 -13.70 16.83
CA ILE A 338 2.09 -13.91 15.93
C ILE A 338 3.27 -13.04 16.41
N ASN A 339 4.22 -13.66 17.12
CA ASN A 339 5.42 -12.98 17.64
C ASN A 339 6.59 -12.97 16.63
N SER A 340 6.33 -13.39 15.39
CA SER A 340 7.33 -13.47 14.33
C SER A 340 8.01 -12.12 14.08
N THR A 341 9.27 -12.17 13.66
CA THR A 341 10.03 -11.02 13.15
C THR A 341 10.39 -11.19 11.68
N TYR A 342 9.88 -12.25 11.03
CA TYR A 342 10.10 -12.48 9.61
C TYR A 342 9.38 -11.42 8.79
N GLN A 343 10.09 -10.88 7.81
CA GLN A 343 9.59 -9.91 6.84
C GLN A 343 9.78 -10.48 5.43
N LEU A 344 8.82 -10.22 4.55
CA LEU A 344 8.93 -10.57 3.14
C LEU A 344 10.10 -9.82 2.48
N LYS A 345 10.77 -10.50 1.57
CA LYS A 345 11.87 -9.96 0.77
C LYS A 345 11.82 -10.50 -0.63
N THR A 346 11.98 -9.63 -1.61
CA THR A 346 12.17 -10.05 -2.99
C THR A 346 13.52 -10.74 -3.19
N PRO A 347 13.71 -11.53 -4.28
CA PRO A 347 15.01 -12.10 -4.62
C PRO A 347 16.14 -11.08 -4.81
N TRP A 348 15.82 -9.81 -5.06
CA TRP A 348 16.79 -8.74 -5.30
C TRP A 348 17.21 -8.00 -4.04
N ALA A 349 16.44 -8.08 -2.94
CA ALA A 349 16.73 -7.39 -1.68
C ALA A 349 18.18 -7.61 -1.21
N SER A 350 18.64 -8.86 -1.28
CA SER A 350 19.99 -9.26 -0.84
C SER A 350 21.13 -8.78 -1.74
N GLN A 351 20.82 -8.29 -2.94
CA GLN A 351 21.79 -7.80 -3.91
C GLN A 351 22.11 -6.31 -3.71
N VAL A 352 21.33 -5.64 -2.87
CA VAL A 352 21.41 -4.19 -2.61
C VAL A 352 22.33 -3.92 -1.43
N GLY A 353 23.21 -2.93 -1.60
CA GLY A 353 24.06 -2.42 -0.55
C GLY A 353 24.46 -0.96 -0.76
N PRO A 354 25.26 -0.39 0.16
CA PRO A 354 25.66 1.02 0.12
C PRO A 354 26.37 1.50 -1.15
N ASP A 355 27.02 0.59 -1.88
CA ASP A 355 27.89 0.93 -3.01
C ASP A 355 27.25 0.63 -4.38
N ASN A 356 26.03 0.07 -4.40
CA ASN A 356 25.36 -0.37 -5.61
C ASN A 356 23.83 -0.17 -5.59
N ALA A 357 23.33 0.77 -4.79
CA ALA A 357 21.91 1.14 -4.80
C ALA A 357 21.56 1.90 -6.09
N LEU A 358 20.83 1.22 -6.99
CA LEU A 358 20.38 1.74 -8.30
C LEU A 358 21.48 2.50 -9.07
N PRO A 359 22.55 1.81 -9.52
CA PRO A 359 23.74 2.44 -10.10
C PRO A 359 23.54 2.94 -11.54
N GLU A 360 22.40 2.65 -12.17
CA GLU A 360 22.10 3.06 -13.54
C GLU A 360 21.90 4.57 -13.67
N TYR A 361 22.13 5.10 -14.87
CA TYR A 361 21.82 6.50 -15.16
C TYR A 361 20.29 6.73 -15.12
N PRO A 362 19.77 7.67 -14.30
CA PRO A 362 18.33 7.76 -14.04
C PRO A 362 17.47 8.22 -15.22
N ARG A 363 18.03 8.98 -16.17
CA ARG A 363 17.27 9.61 -17.28
C ARG A 363 17.64 9.06 -18.67
N PRO A 364 17.13 7.90 -19.10
CA PRO A 364 17.39 7.32 -20.42
C PRO A 364 17.11 8.24 -21.62
N GLN A 365 16.16 9.18 -21.52
CA GLN A 365 15.88 10.18 -22.57
C GLN A 365 16.73 11.45 -22.48
N MET A 366 17.65 11.53 -21.52
CA MET A 366 18.49 12.70 -21.31
C MET A 366 19.89 12.36 -20.79
N THR A 367 20.53 11.40 -21.43
CA THR A 367 21.84 10.88 -21.02
C THR A 367 22.97 11.89 -21.21
N ARG A 368 23.83 12.00 -20.20
CA ARG A 368 25.13 12.66 -20.28
C ARG A 368 26.24 11.69 -19.93
N LYS A 369 27.41 11.89 -20.55
CA LYS A 369 28.58 11.03 -20.34
C LYS A 369 29.19 11.20 -18.96
N ASP A 370 29.38 12.45 -18.55
CA ASP A 370 29.97 12.78 -17.25
C ASP A 370 28.84 12.92 -16.22
N TRP A 371 28.81 12.04 -15.23
CA TRP A 371 27.87 12.09 -14.11
C TRP A 371 28.40 11.26 -12.94
N GLN A 372 27.82 11.43 -11.76
CA GLN A 372 28.14 10.61 -10.59
C GLN A 372 26.87 10.36 -9.77
N ASN A 373 26.61 9.08 -9.51
CA ASN A 373 25.53 8.64 -8.63
C ASN A 373 25.82 9.05 -7.17
N LEU A 374 24.80 9.58 -6.51
CA LEU A 374 24.79 9.98 -5.10
C LEU A 374 23.75 9.19 -4.28
N ASN A 375 23.38 8.00 -4.72
CA ASN A 375 22.77 6.98 -3.88
C ASN A 375 23.83 6.40 -2.92
N GLY A 376 23.38 5.47 -2.08
CA GLY A 376 24.20 4.81 -1.07
C GLY A 376 23.93 5.32 0.33
N ARG A 377 24.88 5.10 1.24
CA ARG A 377 24.68 5.40 2.67
C ARG A 377 24.82 6.90 2.97
N TRP A 378 23.74 7.51 3.43
CA TRP A 378 23.71 8.88 3.95
C TRP A 378 23.60 8.87 5.48
N GLN A 379 23.85 10.02 6.09
CA GLN A 379 23.54 10.25 7.50
C GLN A 379 22.10 10.73 7.62
N PHE A 380 21.42 10.31 8.69
CA PHE A 380 19.99 10.56 8.89
C PHE A 380 19.69 10.95 10.33
N ALA A 381 18.65 11.76 10.51
CA ALA A 381 17.97 12.00 11.77
C ALA A 381 16.53 12.48 11.49
N GLY A 382 15.57 12.06 12.32
CA GLY A 382 14.29 12.76 12.46
C GLY A 382 14.51 14.21 12.92
N ALA A 383 13.53 15.07 12.66
CA ALA A 383 13.63 16.51 12.92
C ALA A 383 12.36 17.07 13.55
N GLU A 384 12.49 18.17 14.28
CA GLU A 384 11.34 18.90 14.84
C GLU A 384 10.93 20.09 13.95
N ALA A 385 9.67 20.51 14.08
CA ALA A 385 9.19 21.71 13.40
C ALA A 385 9.99 22.95 13.84
N GLY A 386 10.58 23.67 12.88
CA GLY A 386 11.39 24.86 13.15
C GLY A 386 12.85 24.57 13.54
N GLU A 387 13.27 23.31 13.59
CA GLU A 387 14.67 22.95 13.82
C GLU A 387 15.59 23.54 12.74
N LEU A 388 16.74 24.07 13.15
CA LEU A 388 17.72 24.62 12.22
C LEU A 388 18.51 23.49 11.53
N PRO A 389 18.89 23.64 10.24
CA PRO A 389 19.67 22.62 9.56
C PRO A 389 20.98 22.27 10.30
N PRO A 390 21.36 20.99 10.37
CA PRO A 390 22.48 20.50 11.19
C PRO A 390 23.86 20.76 10.54
N PHE A 391 24.16 22.00 10.14
CA PHE A 391 25.40 22.37 9.46
C PHE A 391 26.65 21.97 10.26
N GLY A 392 27.59 21.29 9.59
CA GLY A 392 28.83 20.82 10.20
C GLY A 392 28.68 19.76 11.29
N LYS A 393 27.45 19.29 11.58
CA LYS A 393 27.18 18.24 12.58
C LYS A 393 27.04 16.89 11.89
N GLN A 394 27.53 15.85 12.56
CA GLN A 394 27.30 14.47 12.13
C GLN A 394 25.92 14.03 12.62
N LEU A 395 25.15 13.36 11.77
CA LEU A 395 23.90 12.72 12.20
C LEU A 395 24.17 11.29 12.65
N ARG A 396 23.42 10.82 13.65
CA ARG A 396 23.69 9.55 14.35
C ARG A 396 23.33 8.34 13.50
N GLU A 397 22.23 8.41 12.77
CA GLU A 397 21.69 7.28 12.04
C GLU A 397 22.23 7.25 10.61
N ARG A 398 21.96 6.14 9.92
CA ARG A 398 22.38 5.90 8.55
C ARG A 398 21.20 5.36 7.77
N ILE A 399 20.93 5.97 6.63
CA ILE A 399 19.88 5.58 5.70
C ILE A 399 20.50 5.21 4.35
N LEU A 400 19.96 4.17 3.70
CA LEU A 400 20.32 3.83 2.34
C LEU A 400 19.42 4.58 1.35
N VAL A 401 19.98 5.59 0.68
CA VAL A 401 19.30 6.32 -0.39
C VAL A 401 19.41 5.52 -1.69
N PRO A 402 18.33 5.36 -2.48
CA PRO A 402 17.10 6.16 -2.40
C PRO A 402 15.89 5.34 -1.92
N TYR A 403 16.01 4.55 -0.84
CA TYR A 403 14.86 3.80 -0.35
C TYR A 403 14.08 4.63 0.69
N PRO A 404 12.72 4.60 0.68
CA PRO A 404 11.88 5.36 1.60
C PRO A 404 12.22 5.09 3.06
N VAL A 405 12.02 6.06 3.95
CA VAL A 405 12.36 5.94 5.37
C VAL A 405 11.71 4.70 6.02
N GLU A 406 10.46 4.44 5.68
CA GLU A 406 9.65 3.34 6.20
C GLU A 406 10.07 1.97 5.64
N SER A 407 10.84 1.92 4.55
CA SER A 407 11.22 0.66 3.90
C SER A 407 12.29 -0.12 4.66
N GLN A 408 12.30 -1.44 4.46
CA GLN A 408 13.34 -2.31 5.02
C GLN A 408 14.73 -1.98 4.47
N LEU A 409 14.85 -1.71 3.16
CA LEU A 409 16.13 -1.44 2.49
C LEU A 409 16.78 -0.13 2.96
N SER A 410 16.00 0.85 3.42
CA SER A 410 16.54 2.10 3.97
C SER A 410 17.31 1.86 5.27
N GLY A 411 16.91 0.84 6.03
CA GLY A 411 17.42 0.52 7.36
C GLY A 411 16.80 1.33 8.51
N ILE A 412 15.80 2.18 8.24
CA ILE A 412 15.16 3.03 9.26
C ILE A 412 13.82 2.45 9.75
N GLN A 413 12.92 2.04 8.86
CA GLN A 413 11.65 1.34 9.17
C GLN A 413 10.77 2.03 10.21
N ARG A 414 10.64 3.35 10.12
CA ARG A 414 9.68 4.14 10.91
C ARG A 414 9.27 5.39 10.15
N HIS A 415 8.11 5.94 10.50
CA HIS A 415 7.67 7.21 9.95
C HIS A 415 8.34 8.40 10.65
N GLU A 416 8.61 9.45 9.88
CA GLU A 416 9.09 10.75 10.35
C GLU A 416 8.39 11.84 9.53
N ASP A 417 7.60 12.72 10.15
CA ASP A 417 7.01 13.86 9.44
C ASP A 417 8.12 14.77 8.86
N ARG A 418 9.22 14.91 9.59
CA ARG A 418 10.33 15.81 9.27
C ARG A 418 11.65 15.11 9.50
N MET A 419 12.59 15.34 8.59
CA MET A 419 13.85 14.60 8.59
C MET A 419 14.98 15.40 7.94
N TRP A 420 16.21 15.12 8.41
CA TRP A 420 17.46 15.63 7.84
C TRP A 420 18.28 14.49 7.26
N TYR A 421 18.66 14.66 5.99
CA TYR A 421 19.68 13.86 5.32
C TYR A 421 20.97 14.67 5.23
N ARG A 422 22.10 14.00 5.44
CA ARG A 422 23.42 14.59 5.24
C ARG A 422 24.37 13.64 4.53
N ARG A 423 25.11 14.15 3.55
CA ARG A 423 26.28 13.47 3.00
C ARG A 423 27.36 14.45 2.61
N THR A 424 28.51 13.91 2.21
CA THR A 424 29.52 14.69 1.49
C THR A 424 29.69 14.17 0.08
N PHE A 425 30.15 15.03 -0.82
CA PHE A 425 30.55 14.67 -2.18
C PHE A 425 31.80 15.44 -2.57
N THR A 426 32.58 14.94 -3.53
CA THR A 426 33.74 15.64 -4.09
C THR A 426 33.53 15.74 -5.58
N VAL A 427 33.68 16.95 -6.13
CA VAL A 427 33.55 17.17 -7.57
C VAL A 427 34.78 16.63 -8.30
N PRO A 428 34.64 15.71 -9.26
CA PRO A 428 35.78 15.21 -10.03
C PRO A 428 36.56 16.34 -10.70
N GLN A 429 37.89 16.33 -10.58
CA GLN A 429 38.73 17.44 -11.06
C GLN A 429 38.67 17.64 -12.59
N ASN A 430 38.50 16.55 -13.33
CA ASN A 430 38.36 16.54 -14.79
C ASN A 430 37.03 17.13 -15.28
N TRP A 431 36.08 17.43 -14.38
CA TRP A 431 34.80 18.05 -14.74
C TRP A 431 34.90 19.57 -14.94
N GLN A 432 36.02 20.22 -14.59
CA GLN A 432 36.24 21.66 -14.85
C GLN A 432 35.08 22.58 -14.39
N VAL A 433 34.38 22.19 -13.32
CA VAL A 433 33.33 23.00 -12.70
C VAL A 433 33.93 24.29 -12.17
N GLY A 434 33.29 25.43 -12.46
CA GLY A 434 33.79 26.77 -12.16
C GLY A 434 34.71 27.37 -13.23
N ASP A 435 35.10 26.59 -14.24
CA ASP A 435 35.89 27.04 -15.40
C ASP A 435 35.14 26.69 -16.70
N GLY A 436 34.02 27.39 -16.93
CA GLY A 436 33.17 27.20 -18.11
C GLY A 436 32.13 26.07 -18.02
N ARG A 437 32.13 25.25 -16.96
CA ARG A 437 31.05 24.32 -16.61
C ARG A 437 30.44 24.64 -15.24
N ARG A 438 29.16 24.30 -15.09
CA ARG A 438 28.38 24.39 -13.86
C ARG A 438 28.14 22.99 -13.30
N LEU A 439 27.88 22.87 -12.01
CA LEU A 439 27.51 21.61 -11.37
C LEU A 439 26.04 21.61 -11.00
N GLN A 440 25.33 20.61 -11.48
CA GLN A 440 23.93 20.38 -11.16
C GLN A 440 23.83 19.17 -10.24
N LEU A 441 23.13 19.33 -9.12
CA LEU A 441 22.57 18.22 -8.36
C LEU A 441 21.17 17.94 -8.89
N ASN A 442 20.80 16.67 -9.00
CA ASN A 442 19.50 16.23 -9.47
C ASN A 442 18.91 15.26 -8.46
N PHE A 443 17.61 15.40 -8.25
CA PHE A 443 16.78 14.55 -7.41
C PHE A 443 15.62 14.07 -8.29
N ASP A 444 15.51 12.76 -8.49
CA ASP A 444 14.45 12.23 -9.35
C ASP A 444 13.08 12.32 -8.67
N ALA A 445 13.01 12.07 -7.36
CA ALA A 445 11.85 12.33 -6.52
C ALA A 445 12.22 12.35 -5.02
N VAL A 446 11.58 13.22 -4.25
CA VAL A 446 11.68 13.29 -2.79
C VAL A 446 10.30 13.62 -2.23
N ASP A 447 9.72 12.73 -1.42
CA ASP A 447 8.37 12.91 -0.87
C ASP A 447 8.44 13.62 0.49
N TRP A 448 7.89 14.83 0.70
CA TRP A 448 7.14 15.65 -0.27
C TRP A 448 7.66 17.09 -0.44
N GLN A 449 7.94 17.78 0.66
CA GLN A 449 8.49 19.13 0.64
C GLN A 449 9.98 19.10 0.99
N THR A 450 10.83 19.54 0.06
CA THR A 450 12.28 19.40 0.17
C THR A 450 12.99 20.76 0.21
N THR A 451 13.99 20.89 1.08
CA THR A 451 14.93 22.02 1.07
C THR A 451 16.36 21.52 0.93
N VAL A 452 17.11 22.07 -0.04
CA VAL A 452 18.49 21.64 -0.32
C VAL A 452 19.49 22.71 0.10
N TYR A 453 20.53 22.28 0.84
CA TYR A 453 21.64 23.11 1.28
C TYR A 453 22.97 22.51 0.84
N VAL A 454 23.86 23.38 0.34
CA VAL A 454 25.27 23.02 0.11
C VAL A 454 26.17 23.98 0.87
N ASN A 455 27.07 23.43 1.69
CA ASN A 455 28.05 24.18 2.48
C ASN A 455 27.46 25.33 3.33
N GLY A 456 26.27 25.12 3.90
CA GLY A 456 25.57 26.11 4.72
C GLY A 456 24.68 27.09 3.95
N LYS A 457 24.65 27.04 2.61
CA LYS A 457 23.81 27.90 1.78
C LYS A 457 22.56 27.15 1.32
N LYS A 458 21.38 27.71 1.58
CA LYS A 458 20.12 27.24 1.00
C LYS A 458 20.09 27.53 -0.50
N LEU A 459 19.78 26.53 -1.30
CA LEU A 459 19.84 26.62 -2.77
C LEU A 459 18.51 26.32 -3.48
N ALA A 460 17.64 25.51 -2.88
CA ALA A 460 16.34 25.19 -3.46
C ALA A 460 15.29 24.85 -2.40
N ASP A 461 14.04 25.11 -2.77
CA ASP A 461 12.82 24.54 -2.17
C ASP A 461 12.07 23.80 -3.28
N HIS A 462 11.51 22.63 -2.97
CA HIS A 462 10.66 21.85 -3.87
C HIS A 462 9.42 21.36 -3.11
N LYS A 463 8.27 21.32 -3.79
CA LYS A 463 7.06 20.63 -3.35
C LYS A 463 6.61 19.74 -4.49
N GLY A 464 6.42 18.46 -4.20
CA GLY A 464 6.02 17.43 -5.14
C GLY A 464 6.78 16.13 -4.89
N GLY A 465 6.04 15.04 -4.71
CA GLY A 465 6.57 13.76 -4.25
C GLY A 465 6.94 12.80 -5.37
N TYR A 466 6.51 13.10 -6.58
CA TYR A 466 6.56 12.18 -7.73
C TYR A 466 7.27 12.79 -8.95
N ASP A 467 7.83 13.99 -8.81
CA ASP A 467 8.44 14.74 -9.89
C ASP A 467 9.89 15.14 -9.60
N ARG A 468 10.68 15.18 -10.67
CA ARG A 468 12.10 15.51 -10.58
C ARG A 468 12.35 17.00 -10.44
N PHE A 469 13.45 17.34 -9.78
CA PHE A 469 13.98 18.71 -9.75
C PHE A 469 15.51 18.72 -9.69
N SER A 470 16.08 19.88 -10.01
CA SER A 470 17.53 20.05 -10.08
C SER A 470 17.98 21.37 -9.47
N VAL A 471 19.19 21.38 -8.92
CA VAL A 471 19.77 22.51 -8.20
C VAL A 471 21.15 22.82 -8.77
N ASP A 472 21.39 24.06 -9.17
CA ASP A 472 22.73 24.53 -9.55
C ASP A 472 23.52 24.88 -8.29
N VAL A 473 24.57 24.12 -8.02
CA VAL A 473 25.34 24.24 -6.77
C VAL A 473 26.70 24.89 -6.95
N THR A 474 27.03 25.29 -8.18
CA THR A 474 28.35 25.78 -8.59
C THR A 474 28.88 26.87 -7.65
N ASP A 475 28.06 27.89 -7.39
CA ASP A 475 28.46 29.08 -6.64
C ASP A 475 28.43 28.88 -5.11
N ALA A 476 28.05 27.68 -4.65
CA ALA A 476 28.09 27.29 -3.24
C ALA A 476 29.30 26.41 -2.90
N LEU A 477 30.05 25.95 -3.91
CA LEU A 477 31.21 25.07 -3.72
C LEU A 477 32.34 25.81 -2.97
N LYS A 478 33.03 25.09 -2.09
CA LYS A 478 34.19 25.58 -1.32
C LYS A 478 35.42 24.77 -1.70
N GLY A 479 36.31 25.37 -2.50
CA GLY A 479 37.53 24.73 -2.95
C GLY A 479 37.30 23.43 -3.74
N ARG A 480 38.30 22.53 -3.75
CA ARG A 480 38.27 21.25 -4.48
C ARG A 480 38.04 20.02 -3.57
N GLY A 481 37.86 20.23 -2.27
CA GLY A 481 37.70 19.17 -1.29
C GLY A 481 36.26 18.65 -1.17
N PRO A 482 35.96 17.87 -0.12
CA PRO A 482 34.60 17.45 0.20
C PRO A 482 33.66 18.65 0.40
N GLN A 483 32.45 18.53 -0.14
CA GLN A 483 31.35 19.48 -0.06
C GLN A 483 30.25 18.87 0.80
N GLU A 484 29.69 19.65 1.73
CA GLU A 484 28.58 19.20 2.57
C GLU A 484 27.26 19.41 1.84
N LEU A 485 26.46 18.35 1.74
CA LEU A 485 25.08 18.36 1.26
C LEU A 485 24.16 18.02 2.44
N ILE A 486 23.20 18.91 2.71
CA ILE A 486 22.11 18.68 3.65
C ILE A 486 20.79 18.81 2.89
N VAL A 487 19.88 17.87 3.10
CA VAL A 487 18.53 17.88 2.54
C VAL A 487 17.55 17.76 3.70
N GLY A 488 16.67 18.74 3.84
CA GLY A 488 15.55 18.68 4.77
C GLY A 488 14.29 18.27 4.04
N VAL A 489 13.51 17.36 4.63
CA VAL A 489 12.26 16.89 4.04
C VAL A 489 11.13 17.02 5.06
N TYR A 490 9.96 17.42 4.59
CA TYR A 490 8.70 17.40 5.33
C TYR A 490 7.67 16.61 4.51
N ASP A 491 7.09 15.58 5.12
CA ASP A 491 6.05 14.74 4.57
C ASP A 491 4.89 14.65 5.56
N PRO A 492 3.74 15.28 5.26
CA PRO A 492 2.57 15.29 6.13
C PRO A 492 1.57 14.17 5.84
N THR A 493 1.98 13.03 5.26
CA THR A 493 1.10 11.92 4.89
C THR A 493 0.00 11.67 5.94
N ASP A 494 -1.27 11.68 5.51
CA ASP A 494 -2.47 11.54 6.35
C ASP A 494 -2.61 12.47 7.57
N ALA A 495 -1.91 13.60 7.63
CA ALA A 495 -2.02 14.51 8.77
C ALA A 495 -3.48 15.01 8.96
N ALA A 496 -4.06 14.70 10.13
CA ALA A 496 -5.48 14.97 10.45
C ALA A 496 -5.91 16.44 10.28
N GLY A 497 -4.97 17.39 10.41
CA GLY A 497 -5.15 18.82 10.18
C GLY A 497 -4.10 19.46 9.27
N GLY A 498 -3.33 18.65 8.54
CA GLY A 498 -2.21 19.10 7.70
C GLY A 498 -2.53 19.21 6.21
N GLU A 499 -1.56 19.73 5.46
CA GLU A 499 -1.56 19.60 3.99
C GLU A 499 -1.55 18.10 3.66
N ASN A 500 -2.52 17.63 2.87
CA ASN A 500 -2.52 16.24 2.38
C ASN A 500 -2.18 16.27 0.89
N PRO A 501 -0.90 16.09 0.52
CA PRO A 501 -0.47 16.16 -0.87
C PRO A 501 -1.03 15.02 -1.73
N PRO A 502 -0.85 15.06 -3.06
CA PRO A 502 -1.07 13.88 -3.89
C PRO A 502 -0.20 12.73 -3.36
N MET A 503 -0.84 11.71 -2.77
CA MET A 503 -0.17 10.65 -2.02
C MET A 503 -0.54 9.24 -2.50
N GLY A 504 -1.51 9.13 -3.41
CA GLY A 504 -1.99 7.84 -3.92
C GLY A 504 -2.60 7.00 -2.78
N LYS A 505 -2.10 5.77 -2.62
CA LYS A 505 -2.58 4.81 -1.61
C LYS A 505 -1.78 4.79 -0.31
N GLN A 506 -0.82 5.70 -0.14
CA GLN A 506 -0.02 5.78 1.08
C GLN A 506 -0.90 6.11 2.29
N ARG A 507 -0.74 5.37 3.39
CA ARG A 507 -1.37 5.65 4.69
C ARG A 507 -0.40 5.46 5.86
N LEU A 508 -0.62 6.23 6.93
CA LEU A 508 0.09 6.01 8.20
C LEU A 508 -0.43 4.78 8.95
N ASP A 509 -1.71 4.43 8.74
CA ASP A 509 -2.35 3.23 9.28
C ASP A 509 -2.88 2.38 8.09
N PRO A 510 -2.00 1.58 7.46
CA PRO A 510 -2.35 0.84 6.25
C PRO A 510 -3.33 -0.30 6.53
N SER A 511 -4.37 -0.39 5.70
CA SER A 511 -5.37 -1.45 5.78
C SER A 511 -6.13 -1.60 4.46
N GLY A 512 -6.63 -2.81 4.20
CA GLY A 512 -7.41 -3.12 3.00
C GLY A 512 -6.63 -2.84 1.71
N ILE A 513 -7.09 -1.86 0.94
CA ILE A 513 -6.51 -1.45 -0.35
C ILE A 513 -5.53 -0.26 -0.24
N PHE A 514 -5.14 0.12 0.98
CA PHE A 514 -4.20 1.20 1.26
C PHE A 514 -2.94 0.66 1.97
N TYR A 515 -1.79 1.25 1.68
CA TYR A 515 -0.48 0.64 1.95
C TYR A 515 0.45 1.58 2.73
N THR A 516 1.52 1.01 3.28
CA THR A 516 2.52 1.74 4.09
C THR A 516 3.01 3.01 3.39
N SER A 517 3.13 4.11 4.12
CA SER A 517 3.69 5.37 3.62
C SER A 517 5.15 5.23 3.15
N SER A 518 5.57 6.10 2.23
CA SER A 518 6.91 6.11 1.63
C SER A 518 7.44 7.54 1.52
N SER A 519 8.04 8.01 2.61
CA SER A 519 8.55 9.37 2.72
C SER A 519 10.04 9.48 2.40
N GLY A 520 10.50 10.71 2.18
CA GLY A 520 11.91 11.03 2.03
C GLY A 520 12.45 10.86 0.62
N ILE A 521 13.76 10.63 0.49
CA ILE A 521 14.41 10.49 -0.82
C ILE A 521 14.17 9.06 -1.33
N TRP A 522 13.15 8.90 -2.18
CA TRP A 522 12.74 7.59 -2.70
C TRP A 522 13.12 7.33 -4.17
N GLN A 523 13.73 8.29 -4.86
CA GLN A 523 14.37 8.03 -6.15
C GLN A 523 15.78 8.61 -6.22
N THR A 524 16.52 8.25 -7.28
CA THR A 524 17.97 8.46 -7.37
C THR A 524 18.37 9.92 -7.21
N VAL A 525 19.46 10.14 -6.47
CA VAL A 525 20.16 11.43 -6.39
C VAL A 525 21.46 11.32 -7.16
N TRP A 526 21.80 12.32 -7.97
CA TRP A 526 23.06 12.31 -8.73
C TRP A 526 23.56 13.72 -9.04
N MET A 527 24.79 13.82 -9.54
CA MET A 527 25.38 15.09 -9.96
C MET A 527 26.02 15.02 -11.34
N GLU A 528 25.99 16.14 -12.07
CA GLU A 528 26.50 16.24 -13.44
C GLU A 528 27.16 17.59 -13.69
N PRO A 529 28.30 17.63 -14.42
CA PRO A 529 28.83 18.86 -14.96
C PRO A 529 28.08 19.23 -16.24
N VAL A 530 27.55 20.44 -16.27
CA VAL A 530 26.71 20.93 -17.37
C VAL A 530 27.27 22.23 -17.93
N ALA A 531 26.98 22.52 -19.19
CA ALA A 531 27.27 23.84 -19.75
C ALA A 531 26.36 24.91 -19.11
N ALA A 532 26.75 26.18 -19.20
CA ALA A 532 25.91 27.29 -18.73
C ALA A 532 24.56 27.34 -19.48
N ASP A 533 24.61 27.25 -20.81
CA ASP A 533 23.46 26.97 -21.66
C ASP A 533 23.32 25.44 -21.79
N ARG A 534 22.25 24.87 -21.24
CA ARG A 534 22.03 23.43 -21.16
C ARG A 534 20.56 23.08 -21.29
N ALA A 535 20.27 21.89 -21.81
CA ALA A 535 18.92 21.34 -21.73
C ALA A 535 18.61 20.90 -20.29
N THR A 536 17.37 21.08 -19.83
CA THR A 536 16.84 20.33 -18.66
C THR A 536 15.90 19.21 -19.08
N ASP A 537 15.38 19.30 -20.31
CA ASP A 537 14.52 18.29 -20.94
C ASP A 537 14.59 18.39 -22.47
N VAL A 538 14.33 17.28 -23.16
CA VAL A 538 14.26 17.18 -24.63
C VAL A 538 12.93 16.53 -24.99
N LYS A 539 11.97 17.35 -25.42
CA LYS A 539 10.67 16.87 -25.87
C LYS A 539 10.77 16.32 -27.28
N THR A 540 10.22 15.14 -27.52
CA THR A 540 10.02 14.58 -28.85
C THR A 540 8.55 14.39 -29.17
N THR A 541 8.09 14.88 -30.32
CA THR A 541 6.70 14.71 -30.79
C THR A 541 6.70 14.13 -32.19
N PRO A 542 6.40 12.82 -32.34
CA PRO A 542 6.31 12.15 -33.64
C PRO A 542 5.15 12.68 -34.49
N ASP A 543 5.39 12.85 -35.79
CA ASP A 543 4.39 13.03 -36.84
C ASP A 543 4.58 11.90 -37.86
N VAL A 544 3.79 10.84 -37.70
CA VAL A 544 3.89 9.62 -38.51
C VAL A 544 3.61 9.91 -39.98
N THR A 545 2.50 10.59 -40.29
CA THR A 545 2.11 10.90 -41.67
C THR A 545 3.09 11.87 -42.33
N GLY A 546 3.64 12.81 -41.56
CA GLY A 546 4.66 13.74 -42.03
C GLY A 546 6.08 13.17 -42.09
N GLU A 547 6.29 11.90 -41.71
CA GLU A 547 7.58 11.21 -41.67
C GLU A 547 8.67 12.04 -40.96
N LYS A 548 8.35 12.58 -39.78
CA LYS A 548 9.24 13.49 -39.05
C LYS A 548 8.96 13.48 -37.56
N VAL A 549 9.93 13.93 -36.78
CA VAL A 549 9.78 14.17 -35.34
C VAL A 549 10.13 15.62 -35.02
N ALA A 550 9.27 16.28 -34.25
CA ALA A 550 9.58 17.58 -33.68
C ALA A 550 10.43 17.37 -32.42
N VAL A 551 11.56 18.08 -32.32
CA VAL A 551 12.48 18.05 -31.18
C VAL A 551 12.54 19.44 -30.55
N GLU A 552 12.06 19.56 -29.33
CA GLU A 552 12.07 20.80 -28.56
C GLU A 552 12.99 20.69 -27.35
N VAL A 553 13.89 21.67 -27.19
CA VAL A 553 14.80 21.74 -26.04
C VAL A 553 14.22 22.69 -25.00
N ARG A 554 13.98 22.19 -23.79
CA ARG A 554 13.41 22.94 -22.66
C ARG A 554 14.45 23.28 -21.60
N GLY A 555 14.14 24.28 -20.77
CA GLY A 555 14.96 24.72 -19.63
C GLY A 555 16.25 25.48 -19.98
N THR A 556 16.33 25.98 -21.21
CA THR A 556 17.44 26.80 -21.70
C THR A 556 16.89 28.11 -22.25
N ARG A 557 17.67 29.19 -22.18
CA ARG A 557 17.29 30.47 -22.81
C ARG A 557 17.12 30.33 -24.32
N ALA A 558 16.28 31.17 -24.91
CA ALA A 558 16.05 31.21 -26.35
C ALA A 558 17.30 31.64 -27.16
N GLY A 559 17.38 31.21 -28.43
CA GLY A 559 18.43 31.62 -29.35
C GLY A 559 19.76 30.85 -29.24
N VAL A 560 19.86 29.84 -28.38
CA VAL A 560 21.05 28.98 -28.29
C VAL A 560 21.05 28.02 -29.49
N PRO A 561 22.17 27.84 -30.22
CA PRO A 561 22.22 26.91 -31.34
C PRO A 561 21.89 25.47 -30.94
N VAL A 562 21.00 24.82 -31.68
CA VAL A 562 20.62 23.42 -31.49
C VAL A 562 20.92 22.62 -32.75
N THR A 563 21.46 21.42 -32.59
CA THR A 563 21.51 20.39 -33.64
C THR A 563 20.93 19.10 -33.07
N ALA A 564 19.94 18.54 -33.75
CA ALA A 564 19.34 17.26 -33.43
C ALA A 564 19.63 16.27 -34.57
N VAL A 565 20.09 15.06 -34.23
CA VAL A 565 20.42 14.00 -35.20
C VAL A 565 19.77 12.70 -34.75
N ALA A 566 18.90 12.15 -35.59
CA ALA A 566 18.22 10.89 -35.36
C ALA A 566 18.95 9.74 -36.06
N TYR A 567 19.04 8.59 -35.40
CA TYR A 567 19.69 7.39 -35.90
C TYR A 567 18.80 6.16 -35.71
N ASP A 568 18.79 5.31 -36.72
CA ASP A 568 18.31 3.93 -36.67
C ASP A 568 19.52 3.00 -36.52
N GLY A 569 19.70 2.48 -35.30
CA GLY A 569 20.94 1.86 -34.88
C GLY A 569 22.16 2.80 -35.05
N ARG A 570 22.99 2.52 -36.06
CA ARG A 570 24.17 3.34 -36.41
C ARG A 570 23.95 4.25 -37.62
N ARG A 571 22.86 4.06 -38.37
CA ARG A 571 22.54 4.81 -39.58
C ARG A 571 21.88 6.12 -39.19
N GLU A 572 22.42 7.25 -39.61
CA GLU A 572 21.73 8.53 -39.51
C GLU A 572 20.51 8.51 -40.45
N VAL A 573 19.33 8.79 -39.91
CA VAL A 573 18.07 8.86 -40.67
C VAL A 573 17.58 10.30 -40.85
N GLY A 574 18.03 11.21 -39.99
CA GLY A 574 17.62 12.61 -40.08
C GLY A 574 18.45 13.56 -39.24
N ARG A 575 18.42 14.83 -39.66
CA ARG A 575 19.15 15.92 -38.99
C ARG A 575 18.39 17.23 -39.13
N ALA A 576 18.38 18.01 -38.05
CA ALA A 576 17.90 19.38 -38.06
C ALA A 576 18.86 20.31 -37.31
N ARG A 577 18.89 21.57 -37.71
CA ARG A 577 19.62 22.65 -37.03
C ARG A 577 18.69 23.84 -36.83
N GLY A 578 18.84 24.51 -35.70
CA GLY A 578 18.02 25.66 -35.36
C GLY A 578 18.52 26.32 -34.08
N THR A 579 17.60 26.93 -33.35
CA THR A 579 17.88 27.51 -32.04
C THR A 579 16.79 27.14 -31.05
N THR A 580 17.12 27.18 -29.77
CA THR A 580 16.16 27.02 -28.67
C THR A 580 15.05 28.07 -28.74
N GLY A 581 13.88 27.73 -28.19
CA GLY A 581 12.65 28.54 -28.23
C GLY A 581 11.71 28.23 -29.41
N LYS A 582 12.10 27.32 -30.31
CA LYS A 582 11.23 26.73 -31.35
C LYS A 582 11.56 25.25 -31.52
N PRO A 583 10.56 24.37 -31.77
CA PRO A 583 10.82 22.98 -32.13
C PRO A 583 11.62 22.88 -33.44
N LEU A 584 12.57 21.94 -33.49
CA LEU A 584 13.28 21.55 -34.70
C LEU A 584 12.54 20.39 -35.35
N THR A 585 12.41 20.41 -36.67
CA THR A 585 11.79 19.31 -37.43
C THR A 585 12.87 18.39 -37.98
N VAL A 586 13.02 17.20 -37.41
CA VAL A 586 13.95 16.17 -37.87
C VAL A 586 13.22 15.18 -38.78
N PRO A 587 13.62 15.01 -40.05
CA PRO A 587 13.00 14.03 -40.94
C PRO A 587 13.29 12.59 -40.48
N VAL A 588 12.35 11.68 -40.68
CA VAL A 588 12.46 10.24 -40.41
C VAL A 588 11.75 9.52 -41.56
N PRO A 589 12.37 9.49 -42.77
CA PRO A 589 11.72 8.93 -43.95
C PRO A 589 11.48 7.43 -43.80
N ASP A 590 10.34 6.95 -44.30
CA ASP A 590 9.90 5.55 -44.16
C ASP A 590 10.04 5.03 -42.70
N PRO A 591 9.31 5.65 -41.75
CA PRO A 591 9.52 5.39 -40.33
C PRO A 591 9.10 3.97 -39.94
N HIS A 592 10.00 3.25 -39.26
CA HIS A 592 9.69 2.03 -38.53
C HIS A 592 8.91 2.41 -37.27
N LEU A 593 7.62 2.11 -37.29
CA LEU A 593 6.69 2.52 -36.23
C LEU A 593 6.89 1.71 -34.96
N TRP A 594 6.76 2.39 -33.82
CA TRP A 594 6.70 1.77 -32.51
C TRP A 594 5.31 1.18 -32.25
N SER A 595 5.26 -0.05 -31.72
CA SER A 595 4.05 -0.72 -31.26
C SER A 595 4.36 -1.76 -30.18
N PRO A 596 3.36 -2.34 -29.50
CA PRO A 596 3.59 -3.42 -28.53
C PRO A 596 4.26 -4.67 -29.10
N ASP A 597 4.01 -4.98 -30.38
CA ASP A 597 4.60 -6.15 -31.06
C ASP A 597 5.95 -5.84 -31.71
N ASP A 598 6.20 -4.56 -32.00
CA ASP A 598 7.41 -4.08 -32.65
C ASP A 598 7.85 -2.74 -32.03
N PRO A 599 8.51 -2.77 -30.85
CA PRO A 599 8.83 -1.57 -30.07
C PRO A 599 10.09 -0.85 -30.58
N HIS A 600 10.05 -0.41 -31.84
CA HIS A 600 11.20 0.24 -32.47
C HIS A 600 11.52 1.62 -31.85
N LEU A 601 12.78 1.83 -31.45
CA LEU A 601 13.28 3.08 -30.86
C LEU A 601 14.44 3.64 -31.68
N TYR A 602 14.30 4.89 -32.11
CA TYR A 602 15.36 5.68 -32.73
C TYR A 602 16.23 6.33 -31.67
N ARG A 603 17.54 6.32 -31.88
CA ARG A 603 18.49 7.05 -31.03
C ARG A 603 18.56 8.51 -31.48
N LEU A 604 18.55 9.43 -30.53
CA LEU A 604 18.61 10.87 -30.77
C LEU A 604 19.84 11.48 -30.09
N GLU A 605 20.62 12.26 -30.83
CA GLU A 605 21.69 13.09 -30.26
C GLU A 605 21.30 14.56 -30.39
N VAL A 606 21.31 15.29 -29.27
CA VAL A 606 21.00 16.72 -29.25
C VAL A 606 22.18 17.52 -28.70
N SER A 607 22.64 18.47 -29.50
CA SER A 607 23.65 19.45 -29.15
C SER A 607 23.00 20.79 -28.87
N VAL A 608 23.20 21.37 -27.70
CA VAL A 608 22.63 22.67 -27.29
C VAL A 608 23.78 23.60 -26.90
N GLY A 609 24.24 24.43 -27.85
CA GLY A 609 25.47 25.20 -27.68
C GLY A 609 26.67 24.28 -27.36
N ARG A 610 27.16 24.33 -26.12
CA ARG A 610 28.23 23.45 -25.62
C ARG A 610 27.73 22.20 -24.90
N ASP A 611 26.45 22.11 -24.55
CA ASP A 611 25.85 20.92 -23.94
C ASP A 611 25.62 19.83 -24.99
N ARG A 612 25.67 18.57 -24.54
CA ARG A 612 25.48 17.38 -25.38
C ARG A 612 24.67 16.36 -24.59
N VAL A 613 23.52 15.97 -25.13
CA VAL A 613 22.63 14.99 -24.51
C VAL A 613 22.24 13.90 -25.51
N GLY A 614 22.21 12.66 -25.04
CA GLY A 614 21.66 11.52 -25.77
C GLY A 614 20.22 11.26 -25.31
N SER A 615 19.36 10.90 -26.26
CA SER A 615 17.94 10.62 -26.05
C SER A 615 17.49 9.51 -26.99
N TYR A 616 16.19 9.19 -26.99
CA TYR A 616 15.55 8.30 -27.95
C TYR A 616 14.07 8.67 -28.11
N PHE A 617 13.47 8.22 -29.22
CA PHE A 617 12.04 8.37 -29.47
C PHE A 617 11.50 7.16 -30.25
N GLY A 618 10.19 6.92 -30.18
CA GLY A 618 9.48 5.97 -31.04
C GLY A 618 8.54 6.72 -31.98
N MET A 619 8.42 6.28 -33.23
CA MET A 619 7.47 6.86 -34.18
C MET A 619 6.11 6.18 -34.00
N ARG A 620 5.11 6.87 -33.42
CA ARG A 620 3.75 6.33 -33.26
C ARG A 620 2.70 7.42 -33.20
N SER A 621 1.47 7.11 -33.59
CA SER A 621 0.28 7.95 -33.35
C SER A 621 -0.75 7.20 -32.52
N VAL A 622 -1.51 7.93 -31.70
CA VAL A 622 -2.65 7.40 -30.93
C VAL A 622 -3.83 8.35 -31.02
N GLU A 623 -5.03 7.81 -31.23
CA GLU A 623 -6.27 8.59 -31.31
C GLU A 623 -7.49 7.73 -30.95
N VAL A 624 -8.64 8.38 -30.79
CA VAL A 624 -9.95 7.71 -30.79
C VAL A 624 -10.68 8.11 -32.07
N ALA A 625 -11.19 7.13 -32.80
CA ALA A 625 -11.95 7.35 -34.02
C ALA A 625 -13.08 6.33 -34.16
N THR A 626 -14.12 6.70 -34.92
CA THR A 626 -15.21 5.78 -35.25
C THR A 626 -14.76 4.77 -36.29
N VAL A 627 -14.76 3.48 -35.93
CA VAL A 627 -14.55 2.34 -36.85
C VAL A 627 -15.76 1.42 -36.75
N ASP A 628 -16.39 1.12 -37.89
CA ASP A 628 -17.60 0.29 -37.97
C ASP A 628 -18.73 0.73 -37.01
N GLY A 629 -18.92 2.05 -36.91
CA GLY A 629 -19.97 2.65 -36.06
C GLY A 629 -19.69 2.64 -34.56
N LYS A 630 -18.51 2.18 -34.12
CA LYS A 630 -18.09 2.15 -32.71
C LYS A 630 -16.86 3.03 -32.50
N GLN A 631 -16.77 3.71 -31.36
CA GLN A 631 -15.55 4.44 -30.98
C GLN A 631 -14.45 3.45 -30.65
N ARG A 632 -13.32 3.58 -31.36
CA ARG A 632 -12.15 2.71 -31.20
C ARG A 632 -10.91 3.51 -30.86
N THR A 633 -10.11 2.99 -29.94
CA THR A 633 -8.74 3.46 -29.77
C THR A 633 -7.89 2.92 -30.91
N LEU A 634 -7.17 3.81 -31.59
CA LEU A 634 -6.28 3.46 -32.69
C LEU A 634 -4.82 3.72 -32.29
N LEU A 635 -3.94 2.79 -32.63
CA LEU A 635 -2.49 2.96 -32.64
C LEU A 635 -2.00 2.86 -34.08
N ASN A 636 -1.28 3.88 -34.56
CA ASN A 636 -0.77 3.91 -35.94
C ASN A 636 -1.89 3.72 -36.99
N GLY A 637 -3.08 4.27 -36.72
CA GLY A 637 -4.26 4.17 -37.59
C GLY A 637 -4.98 2.82 -37.58
N LYS A 638 -4.60 1.88 -36.69
CA LYS A 638 -5.23 0.56 -36.57
C LYS A 638 -5.86 0.39 -35.19
N PRO A 639 -7.01 -0.30 -35.06
CA PRO A 639 -7.59 -0.62 -33.76
C PRO A 639 -6.57 -1.33 -32.87
N VAL A 640 -6.50 -0.91 -31.60
CA VAL A 640 -5.68 -1.55 -30.56
C VAL A 640 -6.55 -1.86 -29.36
N TYR A 641 -6.37 -3.04 -28.77
CA TYR A 641 -7.09 -3.42 -27.55
C TYR A 641 -6.13 -3.44 -26.36
N SER A 642 -6.37 -2.59 -25.37
CA SER A 642 -5.47 -2.42 -24.22
C SER A 642 -5.80 -3.40 -23.10
N MET A 643 -5.06 -4.50 -23.00
CA MET A 643 -5.09 -5.39 -21.83
C MET A 643 -3.98 -5.01 -20.86
N ALA A 644 -4.37 -4.57 -19.67
CA ALA A 644 -3.45 -4.15 -18.61
C ALA A 644 -3.74 -4.85 -17.27
N THR A 645 -2.83 -4.69 -16.33
CA THR A 645 -3.14 -4.76 -14.89
C THR A 645 -2.98 -3.38 -14.25
N LEU A 646 -3.54 -3.19 -13.05
CA LEU A 646 -3.04 -2.15 -12.16
C LEU A 646 -1.64 -2.55 -11.72
N ASP A 647 -0.75 -1.58 -11.77
CA ASP A 647 0.58 -1.68 -11.19
C ASP A 647 0.67 -0.64 -10.07
N GLN A 648 0.49 -1.13 -8.83
CA GLN A 648 0.59 -0.32 -7.61
C GLN A 648 2.03 0.17 -7.37
N GLY A 649 3.05 -0.55 -7.87
CA GLY A 649 4.45 -0.17 -7.73
C GLY A 649 5.03 -0.31 -6.32
N PHE A 650 4.46 -1.17 -5.47
CA PHE A 650 4.96 -1.44 -4.11
C PHE A 650 5.86 -2.69 -4.05
N TRP A 651 6.86 -2.64 -3.17
CA TRP A 651 7.85 -3.69 -2.93
C TRP A 651 7.94 -3.98 -1.42
N PRO A 652 7.93 -5.24 -0.96
CA PRO A 652 7.94 -5.54 0.48
C PRO A 652 9.21 -5.04 1.19
N ASP A 653 10.33 -4.98 0.48
CA ASP A 653 11.61 -4.54 1.00
C ASP A 653 11.94 -3.07 0.69
N GLY A 654 11.31 -2.46 -0.33
CA GLY A 654 11.64 -1.11 -0.82
C GLY A 654 10.47 -0.12 -0.88
N LEU A 655 9.25 -0.55 -0.54
CA LEU A 655 7.99 0.18 -0.68
C LEU A 655 7.84 0.81 -2.07
N HIS A 656 7.91 2.13 -2.22
CA HIS A 656 7.86 2.77 -3.56
C HIS A 656 9.05 2.47 -4.47
N THR A 657 10.16 1.95 -3.94
CA THR A 657 11.43 1.83 -4.69
C THR A 657 11.76 0.37 -4.98
N ALA A 658 11.85 0.03 -6.27
CA ALA A 658 12.34 -1.28 -6.67
C ALA A 658 13.78 -1.51 -6.17
N PRO A 659 14.12 -2.70 -5.64
CA PRO A 659 15.45 -2.97 -5.09
C PRO A 659 16.57 -2.76 -6.11
N THR A 660 16.36 -3.20 -7.34
CA THR A 660 17.32 -3.03 -8.44
C THR A 660 16.57 -2.68 -9.73
N ASP A 661 17.28 -2.16 -10.72
CA ASP A 661 16.69 -1.97 -12.05
C ASP A 661 16.19 -3.28 -12.69
N GLN A 662 16.86 -4.41 -12.39
CA GLN A 662 16.39 -5.72 -12.82
C GLN A 662 15.06 -6.11 -12.16
N ALA A 663 14.87 -5.76 -10.89
CA ALA A 663 13.59 -5.95 -10.20
C ALA A 663 12.50 -5.10 -10.88
N LEU A 664 12.78 -3.81 -11.12
CA LEU A 664 11.87 -2.91 -11.84
C LEU A 664 11.47 -3.48 -13.22
N ALA A 665 12.43 -4.03 -13.95
CA ALA A 665 12.20 -4.66 -15.26
C ALA A 665 11.43 -5.99 -15.16
N TYR A 666 11.49 -6.70 -14.04
CA TYR A 666 10.89 -8.01 -13.88
C TYR A 666 9.37 -7.95 -14.01
N ASP A 667 8.73 -7.03 -13.29
CA ASP A 667 7.26 -6.89 -13.33
C ASP A 667 6.79 -6.62 -14.77
N LEU A 668 7.45 -5.71 -15.51
CA LEU A 668 7.15 -5.42 -16.91
C LEU A 668 7.41 -6.61 -17.86
N LYS A 669 8.46 -7.39 -17.63
CA LYS A 669 8.71 -8.63 -18.39
C LYS A 669 7.63 -9.68 -18.12
N MET A 670 7.13 -9.76 -16.88
CA MET A 670 6.06 -10.68 -16.53
C MET A 670 4.74 -10.30 -17.22
N HIS A 671 4.43 -9.01 -17.37
CA HIS A 671 3.30 -8.57 -18.20
C HIS A 671 3.38 -9.14 -19.62
N LYS A 672 4.53 -8.96 -20.30
CA LYS A 672 4.75 -9.53 -21.65
C LYS A 672 4.72 -11.05 -21.67
N ALA A 673 5.27 -11.70 -20.64
CA ALA A 673 5.28 -13.15 -20.52
C ALA A 673 3.87 -13.73 -20.37
N MET A 674 2.97 -13.02 -19.70
CA MET A 674 1.56 -13.37 -19.50
C MET A 674 0.66 -12.90 -20.66
N GLY A 675 1.21 -12.24 -21.70
CA GLY A 675 0.46 -11.80 -22.88
C GLY A 675 -0.23 -10.44 -22.76
N TYR A 676 0.01 -9.68 -21.68
CA TYR A 676 -0.43 -8.28 -21.61
C TYR A 676 0.37 -7.41 -22.59
N ASN A 677 -0.33 -6.45 -23.20
CA ASN A 677 0.27 -5.44 -24.08
C ASN A 677 0.26 -4.04 -23.46
N SER A 678 -0.34 -3.88 -22.28
CA SER A 678 -0.45 -2.61 -21.58
C SER A 678 -0.19 -2.74 -20.07
N VAL A 679 0.05 -1.61 -19.41
CA VAL A 679 0.14 -1.46 -17.95
C VAL A 679 -0.53 -0.15 -17.54
N ARG A 680 -1.35 -0.18 -16.48
CA ARG A 680 -1.86 1.03 -15.84
C ARG A 680 -1.07 1.29 -14.58
N LYS A 681 -0.21 2.30 -14.60
CA LYS A 681 0.53 2.74 -13.42
C LYS A 681 -0.43 3.50 -12.52
N HIS A 682 -0.91 2.82 -11.48
CA HIS A 682 -2.07 3.25 -10.71
C HIS A 682 -1.66 4.26 -9.63
N ILE A 683 -2.20 5.48 -9.72
CA ILE A 683 -2.06 6.62 -8.81
C ILE A 683 -0.66 6.79 -8.16
N LYS A 684 0.38 6.56 -8.97
CA LYS A 684 1.80 6.64 -8.66
C LYS A 684 2.55 7.07 -9.93
N VAL A 685 3.73 7.69 -9.83
CA VAL A 685 4.62 7.91 -10.97
C VAL A 685 5.95 7.22 -10.71
N GLU A 686 6.41 6.35 -11.62
CA GLU A 686 7.69 5.64 -11.50
C GLU A 686 8.88 6.48 -12.01
N PRO A 687 10.15 6.13 -11.71
CA PRO A 687 11.30 6.76 -12.35
C PRO A 687 11.31 6.51 -13.87
N ASP A 688 11.97 7.40 -14.64
CA ASP A 688 12.12 7.28 -16.11
C ASP A 688 12.67 5.89 -16.56
N ARG A 689 13.41 5.22 -15.69
CA ARG A 689 13.88 3.84 -15.90
C ARG A 689 12.74 2.86 -16.16
N TRP A 690 11.62 2.99 -15.45
CA TRP A 690 10.44 2.13 -15.63
C TRP A 690 9.79 2.37 -17.00
N PHE A 691 9.59 3.64 -17.37
CA PHE A 691 9.05 4.00 -18.69
C PHE A 691 9.99 3.56 -19.82
N TYR A 692 11.30 3.64 -19.63
CA TYR A 692 12.28 3.12 -20.59
C TYR A 692 12.14 1.61 -20.81
N TRP A 693 11.86 0.84 -19.77
CA TRP A 693 11.56 -0.58 -19.90
C TRP A 693 10.26 -0.82 -20.65
N ALA A 694 9.19 -0.04 -20.37
CA ALA A 694 7.93 -0.13 -21.10
C ALA A 694 8.11 0.22 -22.60
N ASP A 695 8.88 1.27 -22.89
CA ASP A 695 9.23 1.69 -24.26
C ASP A 695 9.99 0.59 -25.01
N LYS A 696 10.95 -0.06 -24.34
CA LYS A 696 11.76 -1.13 -24.93
C LYS A 696 11.04 -2.45 -25.11
N LEU A 697 10.16 -2.80 -24.18
CA LEU A 697 9.44 -4.08 -24.19
C LEU A 697 8.19 -4.04 -25.06
N GLY A 698 7.72 -2.85 -25.44
CA GLY A 698 6.47 -2.69 -26.17
C GLY A 698 5.28 -2.93 -25.25
N LEU A 699 5.12 -2.06 -24.26
CA LEU A 699 3.94 -1.98 -23.40
C LEU A 699 3.32 -0.59 -23.54
N LEU A 700 2.00 -0.53 -23.72
CA LEU A 700 1.25 0.72 -23.65
C LEU A 700 1.05 1.12 -22.19
N VAL A 701 1.25 2.38 -21.85
CA VAL A 701 1.17 2.87 -20.48
C VAL A 701 0.00 3.83 -20.33
N TRP A 702 -0.83 3.55 -19.33
CA TRP A 702 -1.79 4.50 -18.78
C TRP A 702 -1.13 5.07 -17.53
N GLN A 703 -0.86 6.37 -17.54
CA GLN A 703 -0.21 7.04 -16.42
C GLN A 703 -1.24 7.82 -15.62
N ASP A 704 -1.50 7.35 -14.40
CA ASP A 704 -2.40 8.02 -13.47
C ASP A 704 -1.68 9.15 -12.72
N MET A 705 -2.39 10.24 -12.48
CA MET A 705 -1.98 11.21 -11.47
C MET A 705 -2.22 10.63 -10.06
N PRO A 706 -1.26 10.72 -9.11
CA PRO A 706 -1.50 10.34 -7.73
C PRO A 706 -2.70 11.06 -7.12
N SER A 707 -3.61 10.30 -6.51
CA SER A 707 -4.82 10.84 -5.87
C SER A 707 -4.54 11.54 -4.54
N MET A 708 -5.43 12.47 -4.17
CA MET A 708 -5.52 13.03 -2.82
C MET A 708 -6.66 12.36 -2.03
N PRO A 709 -6.61 12.32 -0.69
CA PRO A 709 -7.56 11.55 0.14
C PRO A 709 -8.97 12.18 0.35
N ARG A 710 -9.21 13.43 -0.08
CA ARG A 710 -10.49 14.18 0.15
C ARG A 710 -10.84 15.08 -1.03
N THR A 711 -11.95 15.82 -0.97
CA THR A 711 -12.20 16.96 -1.88
C THR A 711 -11.21 18.10 -1.58
N PRO A 712 -10.18 18.31 -2.39
CA PRO A 712 -9.15 19.31 -2.12
C PRO A 712 -9.73 20.73 -2.26
N GLN A 713 -9.09 21.72 -1.63
CA GLN A 713 -9.45 23.14 -1.74
C GLN A 713 -8.20 24.02 -1.81
N GLY A 714 -8.35 25.23 -2.36
CA GLY A 714 -7.31 26.27 -2.34
C GLY A 714 -5.94 25.77 -2.80
N ALA A 715 -4.93 25.93 -1.93
CA ALA A 715 -3.53 25.61 -2.23
C ALA A 715 -3.30 24.14 -2.64
N ALA A 716 -4.08 23.19 -2.12
CA ALA A 716 -3.95 21.77 -2.48
C ALA A 716 -4.27 21.53 -3.97
N ARG A 717 -5.29 22.22 -4.51
CA ARG A 717 -5.64 22.13 -5.95
C ARG A 717 -4.55 22.74 -6.83
N THR A 718 -4.03 23.90 -6.42
CA THR A 718 -2.92 24.55 -7.15
C THR A 718 -1.69 23.66 -7.20
N GLN A 719 -1.40 22.99 -6.09
CA GLN A 719 -0.27 22.09 -5.99
C GLN A 719 -0.48 20.80 -6.79
N PHE A 720 -1.66 20.18 -6.74
CA PHE A 720 -2.01 19.05 -7.62
C PHE A 720 -1.87 19.41 -9.10
N GLU A 721 -2.37 20.57 -9.54
CA GLU A 721 -2.28 21.00 -10.94
C GLU A 721 -0.83 21.29 -11.37
N LEU A 722 0.02 21.73 -10.44
CA LEU A 722 1.45 21.90 -10.68
C LEU A 722 2.14 20.54 -10.82
N GLU A 723 1.85 19.59 -9.95
CA GLU A 723 2.40 18.22 -10.01
C GLU A 723 1.91 17.47 -11.25
N LEU A 724 0.62 17.60 -11.62
CA LEU A 724 0.05 17.07 -12.86
C LEU A 724 0.79 17.62 -14.09
N LYS A 725 1.02 18.93 -14.12
CA LYS A 725 1.79 19.57 -15.20
C LYS A 725 3.19 18.99 -15.31
N ARG A 726 3.88 18.84 -14.18
CA ARG A 726 5.24 18.30 -14.16
C ARG A 726 5.29 16.84 -14.55
N MET A 727 4.36 16.00 -14.08
CA MET A 727 4.24 14.60 -14.51
C MET A 727 4.11 14.52 -16.03
N ILE A 728 3.18 15.28 -16.64
CA ILE A 728 2.98 15.27 -18.09
C ILE A 728 4.23 15.78 -18.80
N GLU A 729 4.74 16.96 -18.46
CA GLU A 729 5.90 17.56 -19.14
C GLU A 729 7.17 16.70 -19.03
N GLN A 730 7.33 15.95 -17.94
CA GLN A 730 8.50 15.10 -17.71
C GLN A 730 8.42 13.76 -18.43
N HIS A 731 7.22 13.29 -18.79
CA HIS A 731 7.02 11.96 -19.39
C HIS A 731 6.36 11.99 -20.78
N ASP A 732 6.12 13.18 -21.35
CA ASP A 732 5.49 13.40 -22.67
C ASP A 732 6.31 12.91 -23.88
N SER A 733 7.52 12.40 -23.65
CA SER A 733 8.41 11.91 -24.71
C SER A 733 8.53 10.38 -24.73
N HIS A 734 7.95 9.69 -23.75
CA HIS A 734 7.89 8.23 -23.76
C HIS A 734 6.87 7.73 -24.79
N PRO A 735 7.27 6.94 -25.81
CA PRO A 735 6.31 6.39 -26.78
C PRO A 735 5.29 5.43 -26.15
N SER A 736 5.66 4.74 -25.07
CA SER A 736 4.78 3.83 -24.32
C SER A 736 3.58 4.52 -23.71
N VAL A 737 3.74 5.73 -23.17
CA VAL A 737 2.63 6.47 -22.55
C VAL A 737 1.64 6.85 -23.65
N ILE A 738 0.45 6.27 -23.60
CA ILE A 738 -0.62 6.54 -24.57
C ILE A 738 -1.75 7.39 -23.98
N MET A 739 -1.88 7.42 -22.66
CA MET A 739 -2.94 8.15 -22.00
C MET A 739 -2.57 8.68 -20.62
N TRP A 740 -3.20 9.80 -20.26
CA TRP A 740 -3.16 10.41 -18.94
C TRP A 740 -4.49 10.17 -18.22
N VAL A 741 -4.43 9.62 -17.01
CA VAL A 741 -5.61 9.47 -16.14
C VAL A 741 -5.56 10.53 -15.06
N THR A 742 -6.54 11.44 -15.03
CA THR A 742 -6.48 12.60 -14.13
C THR A 742 -7.06 12.31 -12.75
N PHE A 743 -8.05 11.42 -12.65
CA PHE A 743 -8.70 11.06 -11.39
C PHE A 743 -9.13 9.58 -11.40
N ASN A 744 -9.26 9.01 -10.20
CA ASN A 744 -9.71 7.64 -9.97
C ASN A 744 -10.79 7.61 -8.88
N GLU A 745 -11.94 6.97 -9.16
CA GLU A 745 -12.99 6.61 -8.17
C GLU A 745 -13.48 7.76 -7.27
N GLY A 746 -13.40 8.99 -7.77
CA GLY A 746 -13.79 10.19 -7.03
C GLY A 746 -12.80 10.64 -5.94
N TRP A 747 -11.66 9.96 -5.77
CA TRP A 747 -10.63 10.37 -4.81
C TRP A 747 -9.95 11.65 -5.26
N GLY A 748 -9.88 12.65 -4.37
CA GLY A 748 -9.15 13.88 -4.67
C GLY A 748 -9.84 14.78 -5.70
N GLN A 749 -11.07 14.45 -6.10
CA GLN A 749 -11.65 14.91 -7.35
C GLN A 749 -12.24 16.33 -7.25
N TYR A 750 -12.03 17.13 -8.31
CA TYR A 750 -12.65 18.44 -8.52
C TYR A 750 -12.52 18.87 -10.00
N ASP A 751 -13.44 19.71 -10.49
CA ASP A 751 -13.40 20.36 -11.82
C ASP A 751 -12.92 19.44 -12.97
N GLN A 752 -13.45 18.21 -13.02
CA GLN A 752 -12.93 17.08 -13.78
C GLN A 752 -12.76 17.40 -15.25
N ALA A 753 -13.78 18.03 -15.85
CA ALA A 753 -13.72 18.43 -17.23
C ALA A 753 -12.59 19.42 -17.50
N ARG A 754 -12.46 20.46 -16.66
CA ARG A 754 -11.39 21.46 -16.79
C ARG A 754 -10.01 20.85 -16.62
N ILE A 755 -9.83 19.94 -15.66
CA ILE A 755 -8.56 19.28 -15.41
C ILE A 755 -8.17 18.36 -16.58
N ALA A 756 -9.13 17.63 -17.16
CA ALA A 756 -8.91 16.83 -18.35
C ALA A 756 -8.56 17.69 -19.58
N ASP A 757 -9.25 18.81 -19.78
CA ASP A 757 -8.93 19.77 -20.85
C ASP A 757 -7.54 20.41 -20.63
N TYR A 758 -7.18 20.66 -19.37
CA TYR A 758 -5.84 21.14 -19.01
C TYR A 758 -4.77 20.10 -19.36
N ALA A 759 -4.95 18.83 -18.95
CA ALA A 759 -4.05 17.74 -19.33
C ALA A 759 -3.91 17.60 -20.86
N LYS A 760 -5.03 17.65 -21.59
CA LYS A 760 -5.04 17.62 -23.06
C LYS A 760 -4.32 18.83 -23.68
N SER A 761 -4.41 20.00 -23.05
CA SER A 761 -3.73 21.21 -23.53
C SER A 761 -2.21 21.15 -23.34
N LEU A 762 -1.75 20.46 -22.30
CA LEU A 762 -0.32 20.23 -22.03
C LEU A 762 0.27 19.21 -23.02
N ASP A 763 -0.51 18.18 -23.34
CA ASP A 763 -0.14 17.15 -24.30
C ASP A 763 -1.32 16.69 -25.16
N PRO A 764 -1.49 17.29 -26.36
CA PRO A 764 -2.56 16.91 -27.28
C PRO A 764 -2.29 15.59 -28.02
N THR A 765 -1.11 14.97 -27.82
CA THR A 765 -0.65 13.79 -28.58
C THR A 765 -1.01 12.46 -27.94
N ARG A 766 -1.69 12.51 -26.79
CA ARG A 766 -2.12 11.36 -25.97
C ARG A 766 -3.60 11.45 -25.66
N LEU A 767 -4.16 10.31 -25.28
CA LEU A 767 -5.55 10.21 -24.82
C LEU A 767 -5.67 10.72 -23.39
N VAL A 768 -6.86 11.16 -23.00
CA VAL A 768 -7.18 11.54 -21.61
C VAL A 768 -8.35 10.73 -21.10
N ASN A 769 -8.16 10.07 -19.97
CA ASN A 769 -9.21 9.48 -19.15
C ASN A 769 -9.48 10.44 -17.98
N ASN A 770 -10.59 11.17 -18.04
CA ASN A 770 -10.87 12.23 -17.07
C ASN A 770 -11.22 11.67 -15.67
N MET A 771 -11.77 10.46 -15.63
CA MET A 771 -12.22 9.78 -14.43
C MET A 771 -12.28 8.27 -14.67
N SER A 772 -11.32 7.53 -14.11
CA SER A 772 -11.39 6.08 -14.05
C SER A 772 -12.45 5.65 -13.03
N GLY A 773 -13.37 4.75 -13.43
CA GLY A 773 -14.42 4.26 -12.55
C GLY A 773 -15.57 5.25 -12.33
N VAL A 774 -16.17 5.78 -13.40
CA VAL A 774 -17.28 6.77 -13.33
C VAL A 774 -18.52 6.26 -12.57
N ASN A 775 -18.63 4.95 -12.36
CA ASN A 775 -19.74 4.29 -11.70
C ASN A 775 -19.49 3.95 -10.21
N CYS A 776 -18.33 4.27 -9.65
CA CYS A 776 -18.01 3.96 -8.26
C CYS A 776 -17.98 5.19 -7.34
N CYS A 777 -18.15 4.95 -6.04
CA CYS A 777 -17.41 5.68 -5.01
C CYS A 777 -17.72 7.20 -4.91
N GLY A 778 -18.88 7.63 -5.41
CA GLY A 778 -19.24 9.05 -5.46
C GLY A 778 -18.53 9.83 -6.58
N ALA A 779 -17.92 9.13 -7.54
CA ALA A 779 -17.30 9.74 -8.71
C ALA A 779 -18.31 10.55 -9.54
N VAL A 780 -17.78 11.56 -10.23
CA VAL A 780 -18.54 12.42 -11.15
C VAL A 780 -17.80 12.47 -12.48
N ASP A 781 -18.45 12.02 -13.54
CA ASP A 781 -17.89 12.09 -14.88
C ASP A 781 -17.91 13.55 -15.39
N GLY A 782 -16.77 14.04 -15.89
CA GLY A 782 -16.68 15.32 -16.57
C GLY A 782 -17.29 15.33 -17.98
N GLY A 783 -17.59 14.16 -18.56
CA GLY A 783 -18.21 14.01 -19.87
C GLY A 783 -17.32 14.40 -21.06
N ASN A 784 -16.02 14.57 -20.83
CA ASN A 784 -15.00 14.94 -21.83
C ASN A 784 -13.77 13.99 -21.73
N GLY A 785 -12.72 14.31 -22.49
CA GLY A 785 -11.61 13.40 -22.71
C GLY A 785 -11.89 12.40 -23.84
N ASP A 786 -11.07 11.36 -23.92
CA ASP A 786 -11.10 10.38 -25.01
C ASP A 786 -11.65 9.01 -24.54
N ILE A 787 -11.59 8.74 -23.24
CA ILE A 787 -11.95 7.44 -22.63
C ILE A 787 -13.13 7.61 -21.66
N ALA A 788 -14.10 6.69 -21.74
CA ALA A 788 -15.11 6.48 -20.72
C ALA A 788 -14.84 5.16 -20.02
N ASP A 789 -14.78 5.19 -18.70
CA ASP A 789 -14.21 4.12 -17.89
C ASP A 789 -15.17 3.70 -16.77
N ALA A 790 -15.42 2.39 -16.64
CA ALA A 790 -16.18 1.80 -15.53
C ALA A 790 -15.38 0.71 -14.81
N HIS A 791 -15.61 0.57 -13.51
CA HIS A 791 -15.02 -0.46 -12.66
C HIS A 791 -16.06 -1.52 -12.30
N GLY A 792 -15.66 -2.79 -12.21
CA GLY A 792 -16.54 -3.88 -11.84
C GLY A 792 -15.82 -5.05 -11.15
N TYR A 793 -16.31 -5.47 -9.99
CA TYR A 793 -15.71 -6.53 -9.19
C TYR A 793 -16.74 -7.61 -8.84
N PRO A 794 -16.46 -8.91 -9.10
CA PRO A 794 -15.30 -9.43 -9.83
C PRO A 794 -15.42 -9.33 -11.36
N SER A 795 -16.63 -9.11 -11.89
CA SER A 795 -16.92 -9.06 -13.32
C SER A 795 -16.65 -7.70 -13.92
N ALA A 796 -16.05 -7.71 -15.12
CA ALA A 796 -15.80 -6.49 -15.88
C ALA A 796 -17.09 -5.76 -16.25
N LEU A 797 -17.02 -4.43 -16.31
CA LEU A 797 -18.13 -3.55 -16.69
C LEU A 797 -17.67 -2.52 -17.72
N LEU A 798 -18.62 -2.03 -18.52
CA LEU A 798 -18.41 -0.89 -19.42
C LEU A 798 -19.42 0.19 -19.07
N PRO A 799 -19.05 1.48 -19.20
CA PRO A 799 -20.01 2.57 -19.10
C PRO A 799 -20.97 2.55 -20.29
N ALA A 800 -22.07 3.31 -20.17
CA ALA A 800 -22.97 3.52 -21.30
C ALA A 800 -22.25 4.32 -22.41
N PRO A 801 -22.41 3.96 -23.69
CA PRO A 801 -21.82 4.71 -24.79
C PRO A 801 -22.40 6.11 -24.90
N ASP A 802 -21.54 7.12 -24.99
CA ASP A 802 -21.92 8.52 -25.26
C ASP A 802 -21.72 8.93 -26.73
N GLY A 803 -21.24 7.99 -27.56
CA GLY A 803 -20.97 8.19 -28.99
C GLY A 803 -19.68 8.96 -29.30
N LYS A 804 -18.91 9.38 -28.29
CA LYS A 804 -17.70 10.21 -28.44
C LYS A 804 -16.45 9.53 -27.92
N ARG A 805 -16.53 8.87 -26.75
CA ARG A 805 -15.38 8.28 -26.06
C ARG A 805 -15.29 6.77 -26.30
N ALA A 806 -14.06 6.25 -26.29
CA ALA A 806 -13.82 4.82 -26.30
C ALA A 806 -14.15 4.22 -24.92
N LEU A 807 -14.86 3.09 -24.90
CA LEU A 807 -15.30 2.44 -23.65
C LEU A 807 -14.23 1.47 -23.14
N VAL A 808 -13.92 1.51 -21.85
CA VAL A 808 -12.99 0.58 -21.18
C VAL A 808 -13.54 0.09 -19.85
N SER A 809 -13.09 -1.10 -19.44
CA SER A 809 -13.23 -1.59 -18.05
C SER A 809 -11.96 -1.20 -17.30
N GLY A 810 -11.94 -0.06 -16.63
CA GLY A 810 -10.72 0.49 -16.01
C GLY A 810 -10.22 -0.27 -14.80
N GLU A 811 -11.07 -1.12 -14.21
CA GLU A 811 -10.72 -2.12 -13.20
C GLU A 811 -11.70 -3.30 -13.25
N TYR A 812 -11.17 -4.53 -13.14
CA TYR A 812 -11.95 -5.73 -12.90
C TYR A 812 -11.13 -6.86 -12.26
N GLY A 813 -11.82 -7.88 -11.74
CA GLY A 813 -11.19 -9.07 -11.19
C GLY A 813 -11.17 -9.06 -9.66
N GLY A 814 -9.98 -8.97 -9.07
CA GLY A 814 -9.84 -9.10 -7.62
C GLY A 814 -9.88 -10.55 -7.13
N LEU A 815 -9.25 -11.46 -7.89
CA LEU A 815 -9.15 -12.87 -7.50
C LEU A 815 -8.01 -13.03 -6.49
N GLY A 816 -8.38 -13.23 -5.24
CA GLY A 816 -7.43 -13.47 -4.16
C GLY A 816 -7.10 -14.93 -4.00
N LEU A 817 -5.80 -15.20 -3.89
CA LEU A 817 -5.27 -16.49 -3.48
C LEU A 817 -4.14 -16.26 -2.50
N ALA A 818 -4.35 -16.64 -1.25
CA ALA A 818 -3.30 -16.66 -0.25
C ALA A 818 -2.30 -17.78 -0.52
N VAL A 819 -1.02 -17.49 -0.33
CA VAL A 819 0.06 -18.45 -0.50
C VAL A 819 0.87 -18.45 0.79
N PRO A 820 0.83 -19.54 1.58
CA PRO A 820 1.61 -19.65 2.81
C PRO A 820 3.08 -19.28 2.61
N GLY A 821 3.65 -18.51 3.53
CA GLY A 821 5.03 -18.00 3.44
C GLY A 821 5.22 -16.72 2.60
N HIS A 822 4.18 -16.28 1.86
CA HIS A 822 4.29 -15.21 0.88
C HIS A 822 3.23 -14.10 1.01
N SER A 823 2.40 -14.13 2.06
CA SER A 823 1.37 -13.12 2.36
C SER A 823 1.47 -12.63 3.81
N PHE A 824 0.89 -11.45 4.08
CA PHE A 824 0.68 -10.97 5.44
C PHE A 824 -0.46 -11.76 6.11
N PRO A 825 -0.50 -11.83 7.47
CA PRO A 825 -1.58 -12.51 8.18
C PRO A 825 -2.94 -11.82 8.03
N VAL A 826 -2.96 -10.50 7.87
CA VAL A 826 -4.19 -9.77 7.53
C VAL A 826 -4.33 -9.76 6.01
N GLN A 827 -5.50 -10.19 5.52
CA GLN A 827 -5.74 -10.43 4.10
C GLN A 827 -6.99 -9.69 3.61
N HIS A 828 -6.92 -9.19 2.38
CA HIS A 828 -8.01 -8.57 1.64
C HIS A 828 -8.08 -9.18 0.23
N THR A 829 -9.29 -9.56 -0.17
CA THR A 829 -9.62 -10.07 -1.51
C THR A 829 -11.05 -9.67 -1.85
N TYR A 830 -11.36 -9.52 -3.15
CA TYR A 830 -12.76 -9.38 -3.59
C TYR A 830 -13.42 -10.75 -3.74
N VAL A 831 -12.69 -11.76 -4.22
CA VAL A 831 -13.15 -13.15 -4.35
C VAL A 831 -12.01 -14.10 -4.04
N GLY A 832 -12.17 -14.94 -3.01
CA GLY A 832 -11.24 -16.03 -2.73
C GLY A 832 -11.33 -17.13 -3.79
N VAL A 833 -10.18 -17.64 -4.25
CA VAL A 833 -10.12 -18.69 -5.26
C VAL A 833 -9.16 -19.80 -4.83
N GLU A 834 -9.61 -21.05 -4.97
CA GLU A 834 -8.78 -22.23 -4.75
C GLU A 834 -7.62 -22.30 -5.74
N LYS A 835 -6.45 -22.73 -5.24
CA LYS A 835 -5.19 -22.73 -6.01
C LYS A 835 -5.30 -23.49 -7.34
N ASP A 836 -5.93 -24.66 -7.35
CA ASP A 836 -6.06 -25.49 -8.55
C ASP A 836 -7.07 -24.93 -9.57
N LYS A 837 -7.93 -23.99 -9.15
CA LYS A 837 -8.93 -23.31 -10.00
C LYS A 837 -8.52 -21.92 -10.45
N TYR A 838 -7.48 -21.32 -9.85
CA TYR A 838 -7.11 -19.92 -10.05
C TYR A 838 -7.03 -19.51 -11.53
N THR A 839 -6.31 -20.30 -12.34
CA THR A 839 -6.15 -20.01 -13.77
C THR A 839 -7.47 -20.13 -14.55
N ASP A 840 -8.29 -21.12 -14.21
CA ASP A 840 -9.57 -21.35 -14.89
C ASP A 840 -10.53 -20.19 -14.61
N VAL A 841 -10.66 -19.81 -13.33
CA VAL A 841 -11.49 -18.68 -12.90
C VAL A 841 -11.01 -17.37 -13.51
N TYR A 842 -9.68 -17.15 -13.60
CA TYR A 842 -9.13 -15.98 -14.30
C TYR A 842 -9.55 -15.95 -15.77
N ILE A 843 -9.40 -17.07 -16.49
CA ILE A 843 -9.77 -17.16 -17.90
C ILE A 843 -11.27 -16.95 -18.10
N ASP A 844 -12.11 -17.41 -17.17
CA ASP A 844 -13.55 -17.14 -17.21
C ASP A 844 -13.86 -15.64 -17.12
N ARG A 845 -13.19 -14.90 -16.23
CA ARG A 845 -13.31 -13.43 -16.17
C ARG A 845 -12.82 -12.77 -17.45
N LEU A 846 -11.72 -13.26 -18.03
CA LEU A 846 -11.21 -12.75 -19.31
C LEU A 846 -12.19 -13.02 -20.47
N ASN A 847 -12.92 -14.13 -20.46
CA ASN A 847 -13.96 -14.41 -21.44
C ASN A 847 -15.12 -13.39 -21.36
N GLU A 848 -15.49 -12.93 -20.17
CA GLU A 848 -16.46 -11.84 -19.98
C GLU A 848 -15.98 -10.54 -20.62
N VAL A 849 -14.69 -10.20 -20.45
CA VAL A 849 -14.05 -9.07 -21.14
C VAL A 849 -14.15 -9.22 -22.67
N GLY A 850 -13.91 -10.43 -23.18
CA GLY A 850 -14.06 -10.74 -24.61
C GLY A 850 -15.49 -10.53 -25.12
N GLN A 851 -16.51 -10.90 -24.34
CA GLN A 851 -17.91 -10.64 -24.68
C GLN A 851 -18.25 -9.14 -24.67
N LEU A 852 -17.72 -8.37 -23.72
CA LEU A 852 -17.87 -6.91 -23.72
C LEU A 852 -17.22 -6.27 -24.95
N ALA A 853 -16.03 -6.74 -25.36
CA ALA A 853 -15.35 -6.28 -26.57
C ALA A 853 -16.18 -6.59 -27.83
N ALA A 854 -16.68 -7.82 -27.96
CA ALA A 854 -17.45 -8.27 -29.12
C ALA A 854 -18.81 -7.57 -29.23
N CYS A 855 -19.62 -7.65 -28.16
CA CYS A 855 -21.00 -7.19 -28.17
C CYS A 855 -21.11 -5.66 -28.04
N LYS A 856 -20.34 -5.06 -27.13
CA LYS A 856 -20.50 -3.64 -26.75
C LYS A 856 -19.39 -2.73 -27.29
N GLY A 857 -18.35 -3.29 -27.89
CA GLY A 857 -17.26 -2.49 -28.48
C GLY A 857 -16.25 -1.94 -27.47
N GLY A 858 -16.01 -2.66 -26.36
CA GLY A 858 -14.92 -2.32 -25.44
C GLY A 858 -13.56 -2.20 -26.13
N ASN A 859 -12.68 -1.36 -25.59
CA ASN A 859 -11.35 -1.04 -26.13
C ASN A 859 -10.19 -1.46 -25.21
N GLY A 860 -10.50 -1.92 -24.00
CA GLY A 860 -9.50 -2.35 -23.05
C GLY A 860 -10.11 -2.78 -21.74
N ALA A 861 -9.31 -3.50 -20.96
CA ALA A 861 -9.64 -3.90 -19.61
C ALA A 861 -8.38 -3.92 -18.74
N VAL A 862 -8.52 -3.56 -17.48
CA VAL A 862 -7.43 -3.52 -16.51
C VAL A 862 -7.73 -4.46 -15.35
N TYR A 863 -6.92 -5.50 -15.19
CA TYR A 863 -7.07 -6.45 -14.09
C TYR A 863 -6.47 -5.89 -12.79
N THR A 864 -7.09 -6.17 -11.64
CA THR A 864 -6.81 -5.51 -10.35
C THR A 864 -5.35 -5.45 -9.90
N GLN A 865 -4.48 -6.43 -10.15
CA GLN A 865 -3.03 -6.19 -10.03
C GLN A 865 -2.13 -7.30 -10.57
N ILE A 866 -0.89 -6.94 -10.93
CA ILE A 866 0.16 -7.88 -11.30
C ILE A 866 0.73 -8.63 -10.08
N THR A 867 0.88 -7.95 -8.95
CA THR A 867 1.44 -8.50 -7.71
C THR A 867 0.53 -8.24 -6.54
N ASP A 868 0.54 -9.12 -5.55
CA ASP A 868 -0.03 -8.80 -4.24
C ASP A 868 0.66 -7.57 -3.66
N VAL A 869 -0.04 -6.85 -2.78
CA VAL A 869 0.51 -5.71 -2.07
C VAL A 869 0.02 -5.73 -0.64
N GLU A 870 0.95 -5.97 0.28
CA GLU A 870 0.66 -6.07 1.71
C GLU A 870 -0.49 -7.04 2.02
N GLY A 871 -1.63 -6.54 2.51
CA GLY A 871 -2.81 -7.36 2.78
C GLY A 871 -3.62 -7.72 1.53
N GLU A 872 -3.45 -7.01 0.41
CA GLU A 872 -4.25 -7.24 -0.80
C GLU A 872 -3.68 -8.38 -1.65
N LEU A 873 -4.43 -9.48 -1.77
CA LEU A 873 -3.99 -10.74 -2.38
C LEU A 873 -4.44 -10.95 -3.83
N ASN A 874 -4.87 -9.87 -4.47
CA ASN A 874 -5.49 -9.87 -5.79
C ASN A 874 -4.48 -10.00 -6.95
N GLY A 875 -3.19 -10.20 -6.66
CA GLY A 875 -2.13 -10.24 -7.65
C GLY A 875 -1.93 -11.59 -8.30
N LEU A 876 -1.49 -11.57 -9.57
CA LEU A 876 -1.06 -12.77 -10.29
C LEU A 876 0.26 -13.36 -9.77
N ILE A 877 1.02 -12.57 -9.00
CA ILE A 877 2.30 -12.92 -8.40
C ILE A 877 2.27 -12.50 -6.91
N THR A 878 2.89 -13.27 -6.03
CA THR A 878 3.01 -12.87 -4.61
C THR A 878 3.79 -11.57 -4.42
N TYR A 879 3.59 -10.88 -3.29
CA TYR A 879 4.18 -9.56 -3.03
C TYR A 879 5.72 -9.60 -3.06
N ASP A 880 6.31 -10.71 -2.66
CA ASP A 880 7.76 -10.95 -2.71
C ASP A 880 8.27 -11.44 -4.07
N ARG A 881 7.41 -11.53 -5.08
CA ARG A 881 7.72 -11.98 -6.46
C ARG A 881 8.28 -13.41 -6.54
N LYS A 882 8.06 -14.27 -5.54
CA LYS A 882 8.59 -15.65 -5.53
C LYS A 882 7.64 -16.68 -6.12
N VAL A 883 6.34 -16.46 -6.06
CA VAL A 883 5.34 -17.41 -6.56
C VAL A 883 4.45 -16.73 -7.59
N VAL A 884 4.36 -17.31 -8.78
CA VAL A 884 3.35 -16.96 -9.78
C VAL A 884 2.13 -17.85 -9.53
N LYS A 885 0.96 -17.23 -9.36
CA LYS A 885 -0.28 -17.92 -8.95
C LYS A 885 -1.00 -18.60 -10.11
N SER A 886 -0.75 -18.14 -11.34
CA SER A 886 -1.42 -18.59 -12.56
C SER A 886 -0.48 -19.33 -13.51
N ASP A 887 -1.05 -20.13 -14.41
CA ASP A 887 -0.30 -20.70 -15.53
C ASP A 887 -0.04 -19.61 -16.60
N VAL A 888 1.22 -19.16 -16.66
CA VAL A 888 1.66 -18.09 -17.56
C VAL A 888 1.39 -18.41 -19.03
N GLY A 889 1.55 -19.68 -19.45
CA GLY A 889 1.37 -20.08 -20.85
C GLY A 889 -0.10 -20.03 -21.25
N ARG A 890 -0.99 -20.50 -20.38
CA ARG A 890 -2.44 -20.46 -20.60
C ARG A 890 -2.97 -19.02 -20.63
N LEU A 891 -2.52 -18.17 -19.69
CA LEU A 891 -2.86 -16.75 -19.66
C LEU A 891 -2.40 -16.06 -20.94
N LYS A 892 -1.15 -16.27 -21.36
CA LYS A 892 -0.62 -15.69 -22.59
C LYS A 892 -1.47 -16.05 -23.81
N ALA A 893 -1.79 -17.32 -23.97
CA ALA A 893 -2.63 -17.78 -25.09
C ALA A 893 -4.01 -17.11 -25.07
N ALA A 894 -4.63 -16.99 -23.89
CA ALA A 894 -5.95 -16.38 -23.75
C ALA A 894 -5.94 -14.87 -24.02
N HIS A 895 -4.95 -14.14 -23.48
CA HIS A 895 -4.79 -12.70 -23.75
C HIS A 895 -4.51 -12.42 -25.22
N GLU A 896 -3.59 -13.16 -25.85
CA GLU A 896 -3.29 -12.97 -27.28
C GLU A 896 -4.52 -13.26 -28.16
N ALA A 897 -5.31 -14.28 -27.84
CA ALA A 897 -6.54 -14.59 -28.57
C ALA A 897 -7.56 -13.45 -28.44
N LEU A 898 -7.73 -12.91 -27.23
CA LEU A 898 -8.63 -11.78 -26.98
C LEU A 898 -8.17 -10.51 -27.71
N ILE A 899 -6.90 -10.13 -27.57
CA ILE A 899 -6.33 -8.91 -28.18
C ILE A 899 -6.46 -8.99 -29.71
N LYS A 900 -5.90 -10.03 -30.33
CA LYS A 900 -5.96 -10.22 -31.79
C LYS A 900 -7.41 -10.34 -32.26
N GLY A 901 -8.26 -10.99 -31.48
CA GLY A 901 -9.67 -11.12 -31.76
C GLY A 901 -10.38 -9.76 -31.84
N ALA A 902 -10.15 -8.92 -30.83
CA ALA A 902 -10.78 -7.61 -30.71
C ALA A 902 -10.27 -6.63 -31.78
N GLU A 903 -8.96 -6.61 -32.03
CA GLU A 903 -8.31 -5.73 -33.00
C GLU A 903 -8.72 -6.04 -34.44
N ASN A 904 -8.85 -7.33 -34.77
CA ASN A 904 -9.28 -7.77 -36.10
C ASN A 904 -10.81 -7.83 -36.26
N GLY A 905 -11.59 -7.54 -35.22
CA GLY A 905 -13.04 -7.65 -35.25
C GLY A 905 -13.57 -9.08 -35.45
N THR A 906 -12.82 -10.08 -34.99
CA THR A 906 -13.13 -11.51 -35.19
C THR A 906 -13.76 -12.18 -33.97
N LEU A 907 -13.86 -11.49 -32.83
CA LEU A 907 -14.60 -12.00 -31.68
C LEU A 907 -16.08 -12.15 -32.00
N THR A 908 -16.66 -13.27 -31.59
CA THR A 908 -18.09 -13.53 -31.74
C THR A 908 -18.82 -13.12 -30.47
N CYS A 909 -19.86 -12.29 -30.62
CA CYS A 909 -20.80 -12.02 -29.53
C CYS A 909 -21.69 -13.26 -29.36
N THR A 910 -21.60 -13.93 -28.22
CA THR A 910 -22.33 -15.19 -27.95
C THR A 910 -23.52 -15.02 -27.01
N ALA A 911 -23.81 -13.80 -26.55
CA ALA A 911 -25.04 -13.52 -25.83
C ALA A 911 -26.24 -13.42 -26.80
N PRO A 912 -27.45 -13.86 -26.42
CA PRO A 912 -28.70 -13.41 -27.04
C PRO A 912 -28.84 -11.88 -26.99
#